data_AF-A0A0F5JIE4-F1
#
_entry.id   AF-A0A0F5JIE4-F1
#
_cell.length_a   1.000
_cell.length_b   1.000
_cell.length_c   1.000
_cell.angle_alpha   90.00
_cell.angle_beta   90.00
_cell.angle_gamma   90.00
#
_symmetry.space_group_name_H-M   'P 1'
#
loop_
_entity.id
_entity.type
_entity.pdbx_description
1 polymer ?
#
loop_
_entity_poly.entity_id
_entity_poly.type
_entity_poly.pdbx_seq_one_letter_code
_entity_poly.pdbx_strand_id
1 'polypeptide(L)'
;MKKILILLCATAILQPLSAQQQATVSESVQTVKTYPFSDPDPVADPSDLFYPYFRFDGFAAKGVDKEWKVVALENDYIKLTLFPEIGGKIWGAVDKTSQKEFIYNNHVVKFRDIAMRGPWTSGGIEFNFGIIGHAPTSSTPIDYLTRQKADGSVSCYVSSYDLVTRTLWTVEVNLPKDKAYFTTKTTWHNSSSIDQPYYQWMNAGYKAAGNAQFCYPGTNYIGHGGELFSFPLDEQGRDISWYEKNDFGNSKSYHVLGKYNDFYGAYWHDDDFGSIHHADYDEKLGMKIFLWGLSREGGIWEDLLTDTDGQYIELQSGRMYNQPASGSSFTPYKHTAFGPQATDQWTEYWFPVKGIKGVSKAGRIGALNVLREDGFLKLYFSPLQQLSTEVKLYDGDKMVRSVPLRCGVLETWKDSVPLDNAVAAGKLKVVVGNDLLVYSEVPSDNITNRPKQLPSDFDWNSVYGLYTQGDQWMNQKVYDKAEKYLSASLEKDPYFLPALTSLASLYYREGRYEEALKHCRTALSINTYQGEANYLYGLCNKALGNNTDAKDGFSVASYSPSVRSAAYEKLAEMFLIDQNWEKAEHYALKSLDFNTLNLSADHVLMVVYRKTNQPEKAKAIISSLLEELPLYHVARFENYLLNGADKNDFGSLIRNELPFETYMELAEWYESAGCDEEALTLLSFVPDYPVANYKKAYLLHKQGDEAGSLAALEKANAGSPQSVFPFRPSTLEALKWAETVRPDWKIGYYQGLIYWANHNKEKALELFNGCGEADYAPFYLSRASLKSGEARLADLLKAEQTEMSWRTGFALINYYISNNQWQQAVETGKKYTKKYPSNYYIGLKYAKALCETGQYQPCISLLSKIQVLPNEGSYAGRAVYREANLYKAMEQLGKKSYKQVLKNVETSKEWPENLGVGKPYDNMIDSRLEDYMEAQAYAGLGDKQKAEALLASVAGYPCARSHFGSGNLLSALALRESGKQAEADRMVASWATSFPENRIVQWCAAIYNGEKEKAAGMLKSRNDQADTTPWETSFRDANFDLIVRLFSNDGNSFR
;
A
#
# COMPACT_ATOMS: atom_id res chain seq x y z
N MET A 1 -38.37 85.33 7.83
CA MET A 1 -38.68 85.04 6.41
C MET A 1 -37.51 84.30 5.80
N LYS A 2 -37.80 83.13 5.20
CA LYS A 2 -37.04 82.36 4.19
C LYS A 2 -35.60 81.91 4.55
N LYS A 3 -35.31 80.62 4.78
CA LYS A 3 -35.45 79.39 3.96
C LYS A 3 -34.42 79.25 2.82
N ILE A 4 -33.85 78.04 2.76
CA ILE A 4 -33.36 77.29 1.59
C ILE A 4 -31.98 77.68 1.05
N LEU A 5 -30.94 76.94 1.46
CA LEU A 5 -30.09 76.11 0.59
C LEU A 5 -29.05 75.39 1.47
N ILE A 6 -28.53 74.25 1.01
CA ILE A 6 -27.51 73.40 1.65
C ILE A 6 -28.09 72.31 2.57
N LEU A 7 -28.66 71.26 1.97
CA LEU A 7 -28.48 69.88 2.46
C LEU A 7 -28.81 68.91 1.31
N LEU A 8 -27.85 68.72 0.40
CA LEU A 8 -27.91 67.71 -0.66
C LEU A 8 -26.47 67.35 -1.05
N CYS A 9 -25.76 66.67 -0.14
CA CYS A 9 -24.49 65.96 -0.37
C CYS A 9 -24.03 65.27 0.93
N ALA A 10 -24.81 64.32 1.45
CA ALA A 10 -24.35 63.42 2.52
C ALA A 10 -25.24 62.16 2.63
N THR A 11 -25.51 61.50 1.51
CA THR A 11 -25.85 60.07 1.53
C THR A 11 -24.65 59.33 0.99
N ALA A 12 -23.60 59.28 1.80
CA ALA A 12 -22.52 58.33 1.61
C ALA A 12 -23.12 56.93 1.74
N ILE A 13 -22.94 56.17 0.67
CA ILE A 13 -23.25 54.76 0.54
C ILE A 13 -22.41 54.03 1.61
N LEU A 14 -23.01 53.72 2.76
CA LEU A 14 -22.54 52.64 3.61
C LEU A 14 -22.91 51.35 2.89
N GLN A 15 -22.02 50.89 1.99
CA GLN A 15 -22.03 49.47 1.64
C GLN A 15 -21.79 48.71 2.95
N PRO A 16 -22.58 47.67 3.27
CA PRO A 16 -22.20 46.80 4.36
C PRO A 16 -20.85 46.20 3.98
N LEU A 17 -19.82 46.55 4.72
CA LEU A 17 -18.61 45.73 4.83
C LEU A 17 -19.11 44.37 5.33
N SER A 18 -19.41 43.45 4.41
CA SER A 18 -19.59 42.06 4.76
C SER A 18 -18.28 41.62 5.40
N ALA A 19 -18.27 41.50 6.73
CA ALA A 19 -17.17 40.85 7.42
C ALA A 19 -17.04 39.45 6.81
N GLN A 20 -15.90 39.15 6.21
CA GLN A 20 -15.63 37.84 5.62
C GLN A 20 -15.82 36.79 6.72
N GLN A 21 -16.63 35.77 6.43
CA GLN A 21 -17.03 34.80 7.44
C GLN A 21 -15.80 33.96 7.84
N GLN A 22 -15.64 33.68 9.13
CA GLN A 22 -14.61 32.73 9.57
C GLN A 22 -14.88 31.35 8.95
N ALA A 23 -13.83 30.56 8.71
CA ALA A 23 -14.03 29.17 8.35
C ALA A 23 -14.70 28.43 9.53
N THR A 24 -15.52 27.43 9.23
CA THR A 24 -16.26 26.67 10.23
C THR A 24 -15.88 25.20 10.18
N VAL A 25 -15.85 24.57 11.35
CA VAL A 25 -15.74 23.11 11.51
C VAL A 25 -16.94 22.61 12.27
N SER A 26 -17.55 21.53 11.79
CA SER A 26 -18.68 20.88 12.45
C SER A 26 -18.53 19.37 12.43
N GLU A 27 -18.87 18.73 13.55
CA GLU A 27 -18.99 17.28 13.67
C GLU A 27 -20.47 16.90 13.63
N SER A 28 -20.80 15.93 12.79
CA SER A 28 -22.17 15.44 12.63
C SER A 28 -22.18 13.93 12.45
N VAL A 29 -23.36 13.32 12.59
CA VAL A 29 -23.59 11.93 12.19
C VAL A 29 -24.43 11.96 10.92
N GLN A 30 -24.00 11.23 9.89
CA GLN A 30 -24.71 11.14 8.62
C GLN A 30 -25.06 9.69 8.32
N THR A 31 -26.30 9.45 7.91
CA THR A 31 -26.73 8.15 7.40
C THR A 31 -26.29 8.02 5.95
N VAL A 32 -25.41 7.06 5.68
CA VAL A 32 -24.91 6.77 4.34
C VAL A 32 -25.17 5.30 4.02
N LYS A 33 -25.69 5.03 2.82
CA LYS A 33 -25.84 3.66 2.33
C LYS A 33 -24.47 3.00 2.26
N THR A 34 -24.32 1.92 3.01
CA THR A 34 -23.03 1.28 3.28
C THR A 34 -23.09 -0.20 2.93
N TYR A 35 -22.08 -0.71 2.24
CA TYR A 35 -21.85 -2.13 2.04
C TYR A 35 -20.73 -2.54 3.00
N PRO A 36 -21.06 -3.00 4.22
CA PRO A 36 -20.08 -3.18 5.28
C PRO A 36 -19.13 -4.36 5.00
N PHE A 37 -18.01 -4.35 5.71
CA PHE A 37 -17.16 -5.51 5.89
C PHE A 37 -17.37 -6.15 7.28
N SER A 38 -16.93 -7.38 7.47
CA SER A 38 -17.07 -8.17 8.71
C SER A 38 -16.08 -9.34 8.77
N ASP A 39 -16.24 -10.23 9.76
CA ASP A 39 -15.48 -11.50 9.87
C ASP A 39 -13.95 -11.29 9.99
N PRO A 40 -13.48 -10.60 11.07
CA PRO A 40 -12.05 -10.46 11.35
C PRO A 40 -11.41 -11.84 11.51
N ASP A 41 -10.24 -12.06 10.90
CA ASP A 41 -9.55 -13.34 10.94
C ASP A 41 -8.95 -13.59 12.33
N PRO A 42 -9.39 -14.64 13.05
CA PRO A 42 -8.80 -15.00 14.33
C PRO A 42 -7.46 -15.74 14.22
N VAL A 43 -7.09 -16.21 13.03
CA VAL A 43 -5.88 -17.01 12.82
C VAL A 43 -4.70 -16.06 12.68
N ALA A 44 -3.77 -16.14 13.63
CA ALA A 44 -2.54 -15.37 13.53
C ALA A 44 -1.59 -16.03 12.52
N ASP A 45 -1.14 -15.25 11.53
CA ASP A 45 -0.03 -15.60 10.64
C ASP A 45 0.97 -14.43 10.60
N PRO A 46 2.01 -14.44 11.45
CA PRO A 46 3.08 -13.46 11.43
C PRO A 46 3.89 -13.40 10.13
N SER A 47 3.65 -14.27 9.14
CA SER A 47 4.22 -14.13 7.79
C SER A 47 3.48 -13.10 6.94
N ASP A 48 2.28 -12.68 7.35
CA ASP A 48 1.52 -11.64 6.67
C ASP A 48 2.15 -10.26 6.86
N LEU A 49 2.18 -9.49 5.78
CA LEU A 49 2.82 -8.16 5.75
C LEU A 49 2.06 -7.10 6.56
N PHE A 50 0.80 -7.38 6.91
CA PHE A 50 -0.01 -6.54 7.78
C PHE A 50 0.05 -6.97 9.25
N TYR A 51 0.81 -8.01 9.63
CA TYR A 51 0.98 -8.35 11.04
C TYR A 51 1.63 -7.17 11.78
N PRO A 52 1.11 -6.72 12.95
CA PRO A 52 0.25 -7.43 13.91
C PRO A 52 -1.27 -7.20 13.77
N TYR A 53 -1.74 -6.62 12.68
CA TYR A 53 -3.17 -6.49 12.44
C TYR A 53 -3.79 -7.84 12.02
N PHE A 54 -5.12 -7.94 12.13
CA PHE A 54 -5.91 -9.00 11.50
C PHE A 54 -6.60 -8.51 10.22
N ARG A 55 -6.80 -9.43 9.28
CA ARG A 55 -7.56 -9.21 8.03
C ARG A 55 -9.07 -9.34 8.27
N PHE A 56 -9.90 -8.78 7.39
CA PHE A 56 -11.34 -9.04 7.30
C PHE A 56 -11.68 -9.73 5.99
N ASP A 57 -12.46 -10.82 6.07
CA ASP A 57 -12.82 -11.63 4.89
C ASP A 57 -14.31 -11.56 4.51
N GLY A 58 -15.12 -10.88 5.32
CA GLY A 58 -16.55 -10.70 5.06
C GLY A 58 -16.84 -9.39 4.35
N PHE A 59 -17.55 -9.44 3.22
CA PHE A 59 -17.99 -8.27 2.46
C PHE A 59 -19.46 -8.39 2.06
N ALA A 60 -20.23 -7.32 2.27
CA ALA A 60 -21.63 -7.31 1.91
C ALA A 60 -21.85 -6.99 0.42
N ALA A 61 -22.64 -7.84 -0.25
CA ALA A 61 -23.11 -7.59 -1.62
C ALA A 61 -24.26 -6.57 -1.68
N LYS A 62 -24.95 -6.33 -0.56
CA LYS A 62 -26.10 -5.43 -0.45
C LYS A 62 -25.81 -4.32 0.55
N GLY A 63 -26.23 -3.11 0.22
CA GLY A 63 -26.08 -1.95 1.08
C GLY A 63 -27.14 -1.91 2.18
N VAL A 64 -26.75 -1.36 3.32
CA VAL A 64 -27.61 -1.03 4.47
C VAL A 64 -27.36 0.42 4.85
N ASP A 65 -28.38 1.11 5.37
CA ASP A 65 -28.18 2.44 5.92
C ASP A 65 -27.35 2.33 7.20
N LYS A 66 -26.22 3.05 7.25
CA LYS A 66 -25.34 3.10 8.42
C LYS A 66 -25.02 4.55 8.75
N GLU A 67 -25.02 4.84 10.05
CA GLU A 67 -24.58 6.11 10.58
C GLU A 67 -23.04 6.17 10.65
N TRP A 68 -22.49 7.26 10.13
CA TRP A 68 -21.06 7.54 10.16
C TRP A 68 -20.81 8.92 10.77
N LYS A 69 -19.74 9.02 11.56
CA LYS A 69 -19.26 10.31 12.02
C LYS A 69 -18.56 11.04 10.89
N VAL A 70 -18.97 12.29 10.68
CA VAL A 70 -18.50 13.16 9.61
C VAL A 70 -18.00 14.48 10.18
N VAL A 71 -16.78 14.84 9.82
CA VAL A 71 -16.22 16.19 10.07
C VAL A 71 -16.34 16.99 8.78
N ALA A 72 -16.99 18.14 8.84
CA ALA A 72 -17.06 19.08 7.71
C ALA A 72 -16.25 20.34 8.03
N LEU A 73 -15.40 20.76 7.09
CA LEU A 73 -14.73 22.06 7.12
C LEU A 73 -15.29 22.90 5.98
N GLU A 74 -15.68 24.15 6.26
CA GLU A 74 -16.26 25.05 5.26
C GLU A 74 -15.73 26.48 5.38
N ASN A 75 -15.51 27.12 4.23
CA ASN A 75 -15.35 28.57 4.11
C ASN A 75 -16.28 29.09 2.98
N ASP A 76 -16.04 30.30 2.46
CA ASP A 76 -16.86 30.87 1.39
C ASP A 76 -16.73 30.12 0.05
N TYR A 77 -15.64 29.38 -0.16
CA TYR A 77 -15.25 28.79 -1.46
C TYR A 77 -15.25 27.26 -1.48
N ILE A 78 -14.88 26.60 -0.37
CA ILE A 78 -14.68 25.16 -0.30
C ILE A 78 -15.54 24.59 0.82
N LYS A 79 -16.12 23.42 0.55
CA LYS A 79 -16.62 22.48 1.55
C LYS A 79 -15.87 21.17 1.38
N LEU A 80 -15.24 20.69 2.45
CA LEU A 80 -14.62 19.36 2.48
C LEU A 80 -15.15 18.53 3.63
N THR A 81 -15.20 17.22 3.40
CA THR A 81 -15.80 16.23 4.29
C THR A 81 -14.76 15.18 4.64
N LEU A 82 -14.65 14.78 5.90
CA LEU A 82 -13.74 13.72 6.37
C LEU A 82 -14.51 12.66 7.17
N PHE A 83 -14.07 11.42 7.09
CA PHE A 83 -14.62 10.27 7.83
C PHE A 83 -13.56 9.71 8.79
N PRO A 84 -13.53 10.16 10.07
CA PRO A 84 -12.59 9.65 11.07
C PRO A 84 -12.69 8.14 11.30
N GLU A 85 -13.87 7.56 11.06
CA GLU A 85 -14.12 6.12 11.23
C GLU A 85 -13.66 5.26 10.04
N ILE A 86 -13.19 5.89 8.96
CA ILE A 86 -12.69 5.26 7.73
C ILE A 86 -11.30 5.84 7.43
N GLY A 87 -10.31 5.49 8.26
CA GLY A 87 -8.91 5.89 8.10
C GLY A 87 -8.63 7.39 8.20
N GLY A 88 -9.60 8.22 8.60
CA GLY A 88 -9.47 9.68 8.58
C GLY A 88 -9.58 10.29 7.20
N LYS A 89 -9.98 9.48 6.22
CA LYS A 89 -10.00 9.82 4.80
C LYS A 89 -10.74 11.14 4.56
N ILE A 90 -10.18 12.00 3.73
CA ILE A 90 -10.94 13.11 3.14
C ILE A 90 -11.89 12.46 2.16
N TRP A 91 -13.19 12.48 2.44
CA TRP A 91 -14.19 11.77 1.65
C TRP A 91 -14.50 12.47 0.33
N GLY A 92 -14.46 13.81 0.32
CA GLY A 92 -14.69 14.61 -0.88
C GLY A 92 -14.52 16.11 -0.61
N ALA A 93 -14.42 16.88 -1.70
CA ALA A 93 -14.29 18.33 -1.64
C ALA A 93 -15.00 19.01 -2.81
N VAL A 94 -15.74 20.08 -2.50
CA VAL A 94 -16.63 20.81 -3.41
C VAL A 94 -16.23 22.28 -3.49
N ASP A 95 -16.17 22.82 -4.71
CA ASP A 95 -16.13 24.27 -4.96
C ASP A 95 -17.55 24.84 -4.81
N LYS A 96 -17.79 25.61 -3.75
CA LYS A 96 -19.08 26.24 -3.44
C LYS A 96 -19.50 27.28 -4.49
N THR A 97 -18.57 27.82 -5.27
CA THR A 97 -18.88 28.82 -6.31
C THR A 97 -19.43 28.20 -7.59
N SER A 98 -19.16 26.91 -7.84
CA SER A 98 -19.65 26.17 -9.00
C SER A 98 -20.54 24.98 -8.65
N GLN A 99 -20.56 24.58 -7.37
CA GLN A 99 -21.18 23.35 -6.86
C GLN A 99 -20.62 22.07 -7.49
N LYS A 100 -19.39 22.13 -8.02
CA LYS A 100 -18.69 20.98 -8.61
C LYS A 100 -17.70 20.37 -7.61
N GLU A 101 -17.62 19.05 -7.63
CA GLU A 101 -16.61 18.30 -6.91
C GLU A 101 -15.27 18.41 -7.63
N PHE A 102 -14.22 18.77 -6.90
CA PHE A 102 -12.84 18.73 -7.41
C PHE A 102 -12.05 17.57 -6.80
N ILE A 103 -12.55 16.97 -5.72
CA ILE A 103 -12.13 15.65 -5.24
C ILE A 103 -13.36 14.75 -5.30
N TYR A 104 -13.24 13.59 -5.96
CA TYR A 104 -14.34 12.67 -6.20
C TYR A 104 -14.98 12.22 -4.89
N ASN A 105 -16.29 12.41 -4.77
CA ASN A 105 -17.07 12.03 -3.60
C ASN A 105 -17.99 10.86 -3.97
N ASN A 106 -17.84 9.74 -3.25
CA ASN A 106 -18.72 8.60 -3.43
C ASN A 106 -19.91 8.74 -2.48
N HIS A 107 -21.14 8.74 -3.01
CA HIS A 107 -22.35 8.89 -2.20
C HIS A 107 -22.74 7.60 -1.47
N VAL A 108 -21.99 6.51 -1.66
CA VAL A 108 -22.11 5.27 -0.88
C VAL A 108 -20.77 4.86 -0.27
N VAL A 109 -20.81 4.23 0.90
CA VAL A 109 -19.62 3.62 1.52
C VAL A 109 -19.57 2.15 1.13
N LYS A 110 -18.87 1.80 0.06
CA LYS A 110 -18.88 0.44 -0.50
C LYS A 110 -17.53 -0.26 -0.32
N PHE A 111 -17.41 -1.08 0.73
CA PHE A 111 -16.16 -1.77 1.03
C PHE A 111 -15.93 -2.97 0.10
N ARG A 112 -14.73 -3.08 -0.46
CA ARG A 112 -14.26 -4.24 -1.26
C ARG A 112 -12.88 -4.70 -0.81
N ASP A 113 -12.53 -5.92 -1.21
CA ASP A 113 -11.29 -6.60 -0.87
C ASP A 113 -10.12 -6.07 -1.72
N ILE A 114 -9.54 -4.94 -1.33
CA ILE A 114 -8.43 -4.27 -2.05
C ILE A 114 -7.29 -3.90 -1.10
N ALA A 115 -7.60 -3.43 0.12
CA ALA A 115 -6.56 -3.01 1.07
C ALA A 115 -5.80 -4.18 1.68
N MET A 116 -4.68 -3.90 2.34
CA MET A 116 -3.83 -4.92 3.00
C MET A 116 -4.64 -5.84 3.93
N ARG A 117 -5.59 -5.27 4.68
CA ARG A 117 -6.48 -6.01 5.60
C ARG A 117 -7.81 -6.42 4.99
N GLY A 118 -7.99 -6.24 3.68
CA GLY A 118 -9.26 -6.47 2.98
C GLY A 118 -9.98 -5.16 2.64
N PRO A 119 -10.68 -4.50 3.59
CA PRO A 119 -11.65 -3.47 3.27
C PRO A 119 -11.01 -2.20 2.76
N TRP A 120 -11.56 -1.69 1.65
CA TRP A 120 -11.21 -0.42 1.02
C TRP A 120 -12.42 0.22 0.34
N THR A 121 -12.42 1.54 0.16
CA THR A 121 -13.48 2.32 -0.52
C THR A 121 -12.89 3.26 -1.57
N SER A 122 -13.60 3.49 -2.69
CA SER A 122 -13.17 4.43 -3.73
C SER A 122 -13.42 5.89 -3.37
N GLY A 123 -12.76 6.80 -4.10
CA GLY A 123 -12.94 8.25 -3.98
C GLY A 123 -12.09 8.90 -2.90
N GLY A 124 -12.28 10.20 -2.68
CA GLY A 124 -11.64 10.95 -1.61
C GLY A 124 -10.12 11.07 -1.72
N ILE A 125 -9.44 11.34 -0.60
CA ILE A 125 -7.99 11.29 -0.45
C ILE A 125 -7.65 10.34 0.69
N GLU A 126 -7.02 9.21 0.35
CA GLU A 126 -6.50 8.21 1.27
C GLU A 126 -5.06 8.54 1.67
N PHE A 127 -4.73 8.34 2.95
CA PHE A 127 -3.40 8.55 3.50
C PHE A 127 -2.68 7.22 3.70
N ASN A 128 -1.59 6.98 2.94
CA ASN A 128 -0.84 5.74 3.01
C ASN A 128 0.56 5.95 3.60
N PHE A 129 0.88 5.17 4.63
CA PHE A 129 2.15 5.12 5.34
C PHE A 129 2.58 3.66 5.55
N GLY A 130 3.88 3.41 5.74
CA GLY A 130 4.38 2.09 6.14
C GLY A 130 5.19 1.39 5.04
N ILE A 131 4.66 0.30 4.47
CA ILE A 131 5.39 -0.56 3.53
C ILE A 131 4.81 -0.59 2.09
N ILE A 132 3.51 -0.35 1.91
CA ILE A 132 2.81 -0.33 0.62
C ILE A 132 1.48 0.42 0.74
N GLY A 133 0.83 0.70 -0.39
CA GLY A 133 -0.46 1.40 -0.47
C GLY A 133 -1.63 0.60 0.10
N HIS A 134 -2.74 1.31 0.32
CA HIS A 134 -3.93 0.80 1.00
C HIS A 134 -3.61 0.24 2.38
N ALA A 135 -2.99 1.12 3.20
CA ALA A 135 -2.43 0.83 4.50
C ALA A 135 -3.43 0.14 5.47
N PRO A 136 -2.96 -0.53 6.53
CA PRO A 136 -3.82 -1.22 7.50
C PRO A 136 -4.89 -0.35 8.17
N THR A 137 -4.69 0.96 8.22
CA THR A 137 -5.59 1.94 8.83
C THR A 137 -6.65 2.49 7.87
N SER A 138 -6.61 2.16 6.58
CA SER A 138 -7.39 2.85 5.52
C SER A 138 -8.91 2.81 5.69
N SER A 139 -9.44 1.81 6.40
CA SER A 139 -10.87 1.54 6.52
C SER A 139 -11.39 1.43 7.94
N THR A 140 -10.54 1.69 8.95
CA THR A 140 -10.90 1.53 10.36
C THR A 140 -10.75 2.86 11.10
N PRO A 141 -11.37 3.00 12.30
CA PRO A 141 -11.29 4.25 13.04
C PRO A 141 -9.86 4.64 13.41
N ILE A 142 -9.62 5.94 13.39
CA ILE A 142 -8.36 6.56 13.79
C ILE A 142 -8.61 7.69 14.81
N ASP A 143 -7.54 8.18 15.43
CA ASP A 143 -7.63 9.31 16.35
C ASP A 143 -7.83 10.60 15.55
N TYR A 144 -8.72 11.48 16.02
CA TYR A 144 -8.94 12.78 15.39
C TYR A 144 -9.29 13.87 16.40
N LEU A 145 -8.98 15.13 16.03
CA LEU A 145 -9.32 16.32 16.80
C LEU A 145 -9.58 17.50 15.87
N THR A 146 -10.61 18.30 16.15
CA THR A 146 -10.93 19.51 15.40
C THR A 146 -10.48 20.78 16.15
N ARG A 147 -10.08 21.82 15.42
CA ARG A 147 -9.64 23.11 16.00
C ARG A 147 -10.08 24.28 15.13
N GLN A 148 -10.54 25.36 15.78
CA GLN A 148 -10.62 26.70 15.19
C GLN A 148 -9.37 27.48 15.59
N LYS A 149 -8.66 28.07 14.63
CA LYS A 149 -7.39 28.76 14.86
C LYS A 149 -7.57 30.28 14.99
N ALA A 150 -6.59 30.92 15.61
CA ALA A 150 -6.60 32.38 15.84
C ALA A 150 -6.60 33.21 14.54
N ASP A 151 -6.05 32.67 13.45
CA ASP A 151 -6.09 33.30 12.12
C ASP A 151 -7.47 33.19 11.43
N GLY A 152 -8.40 32.42 12.02
CA GLY A 152 -9.74 32.15 11.53
C GLY A 152 -9.84 30.95 10.58
N SER A 153 -8.74 30.22 10.34
CA SER A 153 -8.76 28.91 9.69
C SER A 153 -9.30 27.83 10.62
N VAL A 154 -9.66 26.68 10.05
CA VAL A 154 -10.10 25.50 10.80
C VAL A 154 -9.32 24.28 10.39
N SER A 155 -9.11 23.36 11.33
CA SER A 155 -8.36 22.13 11.10
C SER A 155 -9.07 20.90 11.63
N CYS A 156 -8.89 19.79 10.94
CA CYS A 156 -9.10 18.44 11.45
C CYS A 156 -7.74 17.73 11.46
N TYR A 157 -7.26 17.36 12.64
CA TYR A 157 -6.07 16.54 12.82
C TYR A 157 -6.49 15.09 12.87
N VAL A 158 -5.73 14.23 12.18
CA VAL A 158 -5.90 12.79 12.17
C VAL A 158 -4.56 12.12 12.46
N SER A 159 -4.54 11.05 13.25
CA SER A 159 -3.28 10.42 13.68
C SER A 159 -3.46 8.93 13.93
N SER A 160 -2.39 8.16 13.69
CA SER A 160 -2.31 6.75 14.07
C SER A 160 -0.87 6.26 14.16
N TYR A 161 -0.67 5.18 14.92
CA TYR A 161 0.54 4.36 14.82
C TYR A 161 0.35 3.35 13.69
N ASP A 162 1.30 3.32 12.74
CA ASP A 162 1.45 2.16 11.86
C ASP A 162 2.16 1.05 12.63
N LEU A 163 1.43 0.03 13.08
CA LEU A 163 2.00 -1.03 13.93
C LEU A 163 2.98 -1.94 13.18
N VAL A 164 2.93 -1.96 11.84
CA VAL A 164 3.83 -2.77 11.00
C VAL A 164 5.27 -2.23 11.06
N THR A 165 5.42 -0.90 11.01
CA THR A 165 6.71 -0.19 11.08
C THR A 165 6.98 0.47 12.43
N ARG A 166 5.98 0.49 13.33
CA ARG A 166 6.02 1.18 14.63
C ARG A 166 6.36 2.67 14.47
N THR A 167 5.82 3.29 13.43
CA THR A 167 5.97 4.73 13.17
C THR A 167 4.68 5.47 13.51
N LEU A 168 4.79 6.74 13.88
CA LEU A 168 3.65 7.60 14.19
C LEU A 168 3.48 8.64 13.09
N TRP A 169 2.30 8.73 12.51
CA TRP A 169 1.96 9.80 11.57
C TRP A 169 0.80 10.63 12.08
N THR A 170 0.85 11.93 11.79
CA THR A 170 -0.24 12.89 11.98
C THR A 170 -0.42 13.68 10.70
N VAL A 171 -1.67 13.85 10.25
CA VAL A 171 -2.03 14.73 9.13
C VAL A 171 -2.97 15.80 9.67
N GLU A 172 -2.59 17.06 9.47
CA GLU A 172 -3.47 18.20 9.65
C GLU A 172 -4.13 18.52 8.31
N VAL A 173 -5.46 18.43 8.26
CA VAL A 173 -6.27 18.97 7.16
C VAL A 173 -6.74 20.36 7.55
N ASN A 174 -6.15 21.40 6.97
CA ASN A 174 -6.45 22.80 7.29
C ASN A 174 -7.18 23.50 6.13
N LEU A 175 -8.22 24.27 6.48
CA LEU A 175 -8.95 25.14 5.57
C LEU A 175 -8.80 26.60 6.03
N PRO A 176 -8.04 27.43 5.30
CA PRO A 176 -7.98 28.87 5.54
C PRO A 176 -9.33 29.56 5.32
N LYS A 177 -9.59 30.68 6.00
CA LYS A 177 -10.86 31.41 5.84
C LYS A 177 -11.04 32.11 4.50
N ASP A 178 -9.95 32.54 3.86
CA ASP A 178 -9.95 33.46 2.72
C ASP A 178 -9.31 32.88 1.45
N LYS A 179 -9.08 31.56 1.41
CA LYS A 179 -8.41 30.87 0.30
C LYS A 179 -9.30 29.79 -0.31
N ALA A 180 -9.14 29.57 -1.61
CA ALA A 180 -9.76 28.46 -2.33
C ALA A 180 -8.80 27.26 -2.46
N TYR A 181 -8.13 26.89 -1.38
CA TYR A 181 -7.42 25.62 -1.25
C TYR A 181 -7.59 25.09 0.18
N PHE A 182 -7.40 23.79 0.36
CA PHE A 182 -7.09 23.23 1.68
C PHE A 182 -5.70 22.59 1.62
N THR A 183 -5.08 22.40 2.79
CA THR A 183 -3.78 21.76 2.90
C THR A 183 -3.84 20.48 3.68
N THR A 184 -2.96 19.53 3.34
CA THR A 184 -2.61 18.39 4.19
C THR A 184 -1.16 18.57 4.64
N LYS A 185 -0.95 18.98 5.89
CA LYS A 185 0.37 19.05 6.52
C LYS A 185 0.62 17.74 7.26
N THR A 186 1.65 17.00 6.85
CA THR A 186 1.96 15.70 7.45
C THR A 186 3.21 15.80 8.31
N THR A 187 3.16 15.20 9.49
CA THR A 187 4.34 14.89 10.32
C THR A 187 4.41 13.38 10.48
N TRP A 188 5.51 12.76 10.07
CA TRP A 188 5.75 11.33 10.20
C TRP A 188 7.03 11.12 10.99
N HIS A 189 6.96 10.34 12.07
CA HIS A 189 8.07 10.10 12.99
C HIS A 189 8.35 8.60 13.12
N ASN A 190 9.60 8.21 12.90
CA ASN A 190 10.07 6.86 13.18
C ASN A 190 10.38 6.70 14.67
N SER A 191 9.36 6.31 15.43
CA SER A 191 9.49 6.02 16.87
C SER A 191 10.33 4.79 17.18
N SER A 192 10.62 3.94 16.19
CA SER A 192 11.43 2.74 16.39
C SER A 192 12.92 3.09 16.51
N SER A 193 13.67 2.26 17.25
CA SER A 193 15.11 2.48 17.48
C SER A 193 15.97 2.19 16.25
N ILE A 194 15.39 1.73 15.15
CA ILE A 194 16.07 1.32 13.92
C ILE A 194 15.38 1.95 12.72
N ASP A 195 15.99 1.84 11.54
CA ASP A 195 15.35 2.29 10.32
C ASP A 195 14.08 1.46 9.99
N GLN A 196 13.18 1.99 9.16
CA GLN A 196 11.96 1.30 8.73
C GLN A 196 11.74 1.50 7.23
N PRO A 197 10.96 0.67 6.52
CA PRO A 197 10.55 0.99 5.15
C PRO A 197 9.95 2.40 5.04
N TYR A 198 10.35 3.18 4.03
CA TYR A 198 9.91 4.56 3.83
C TYR A 198 8.84 4.69 2.74
N TYR A 199 7.68 4.05 2.91
CA TYR A 199 6.57 4.22 1.97
C TYR A 199 5.59 5.30 2.43
N GLN A 200 5.44 6.37 1.63
CA GLN A 200 4.39 7.38 1.84
C GLN A 200 3.81 7.86 0.51
N TRP A 201 2.48 7.72 0.38
CA TRP A 201 1.70 8.19 -0.77
C TRP A 201 0.34 8.74 -0.32
N MET A 202 -0.14 9.82 -0.95
CA MET A 202 -1.53 10.28 -0.86
C MET A 202 -2.25 9.86 -2.13
N ASN A 203 -3.35 9.12 -1.99
CA ASN A 203 -4.11 8.62 -3.15
C ASN A 203 -5.42 9.40 -3.26
N ALA A 204 -5.54 10.27 -4.25
CA ALA A 204 -6.74 11.08 -4.45
C ALA A 204 -7.56 10.55 -5.64
N GLY A 205 -8.87 10.39 -5.44
CA GLY A 205 -9.84 10.00 -6.46
C GLY A 205 -10.40 11.21 -7.21
N TYR A 206 -10.55 11.07 -8.53
CA TYR A 206 -11.12 12.09 -9.42
C TYR A 206 -12.12 11.43 -10.37
N LYS A 207 -13.13 12.18 -10.80
CA LYS A 207 -14.11 11.73 -11.80
C LYS A 207 -13.40 11.40 -13.12
N ALA A 208 -13.68 10.23 -13.70
CA ALA A 208 -13.10 9.86 -15.01
C ALA A 208 -13.79 10.58 -16.18
N ALA A 209 -15.12 10.67 -16.16
CA ALA A 209 -15.93 11.28 -17.21
C ALA A 209 -15.73 12.80 -17.34
N GLY A 210 -16.08 13.37 -18.49
CA GLY A 210 -16.03 14.82 -18.76
C GLY A 210 -14.81 15.26 -19.57
N ASN A 211 -14.33 14.39 -20.47
CA ASN A 211 -13.15 14.63 -21.30
C ASN A 211 -11.93 15.04 -20.47
N ALA A 212 -11.59 14.20 -19.49
CA ALA A 212 -10.54 14.45 -18.52
C ALA A 212 -9.15 14.42 -19.17
N GLN A 213 -8.40 15.51 -18.99
CA GLN A 213 -6.99 15.61 -19.32
C GLN A 213 -6.15 15.60 -18.04
N PHE A 214 -5.18 14.69 -17.97
CA PHE A 214 -4.17 14.64 -16.93
C PHE A 214 -3.18 15.80 -17.12
N CYS A 215 -3.24 16.79 -16.24
CA CYS A 215 -2.33 17.92 -16.19
C CYS A 215 -1.04 17.51 -15.46
N TYR A 216 -0.24 16.66 -16.12
CA TYR A 216 0.98 16.05 -15.57
C TYR A 216 2.21 16.45 -16.40
N PRO A 217 2.97 17.48 -16.01
CA PRO A 217 4.19 17.82 -16.73
C PRO A 217 5.27 16.73 -16.57
N GLY A 218 5.54 15.99 -17.65
CA GLY A 218 6.60 14.98 -17.71
C GLY A 218 7.15 14.79 -19.12
N THR A 219 8.20 13.98 -19.24
CA THR A 219 8.74 13.49 -20.53
C THR A 219 8.66 11.97 -20.65
N ASN A 220 8.51 11.28 -19.51
CA ASN A 220 8.49 9.83 -19.41
C ASN A 220 7.57 9.41 -18.27
N TYR A 221 7.20 8.14 -18.24
CA TYR A 221 6.70 7.51 -17.03
C TYR A 221 7.46 6.21 -16.76
N ILE A 222 7.41 5.73 -15.51
CA ILE A 222 7.86 4.39 -15.14
C ILE A 222 6.71 3.51 -14.66
N GLY A 223 6.78 2.23 -15.00
CA GLY A 223 5.90 1.18 -14.45
C GLY A 223 6.28 0.83 -13.00
N HIS A 224 5.48 -0.03 -12.36
CA HIS A 224 5.81 -0.53 -11.02
C HIS A 224 7.19 -1.20 -10.96
N GLY A 225 7.57 -1.96 -11.98
CA GLY A 225 8.90 -2.57 -12.08
C GLY A 225 10.02 -1.59 -12.44
N GLY A 226 9.73 -0.29 -12.57
CA GLY A 226 10.69 0.74 -12.95
C GLY A 226 10.99 0.81 -14.45
N GLU A 227 10.18 0.13 -15.28
CA GLU A 227 10.32 0.12 -16.75
C GLU A 227 10.01 1.50 -17.32
N LEU A 228 10.89 2.00 -18.20
CA LEU A 228 10.81 3.36 -18.73
C LEU A 228 10.03 3.43 -20.05
N PHE A 229 9.09 4.36 -20.13
CA PHE A 229 8.26 4.63 -21.31
C PHE A 229 8.18 6.11 -21.64
N SER A 230 7.69 6.44 -22.84
CA SER A 230 7.48 7.84 -23.28
C SER A 230 6.19 8.44 -22.69
N PHE A 231 6.20 9.75 -22.38
CA PHE A 231 5.02 10.49 -21.91
C PHE A 231 5.07 11.94 -22.41
N PRO A 232 3.95 12.59 -22.82
CA PRO A 232 2.58 12.07 -22.83
C PRO A 232 2.22 11.29 -24.09
N LEU A 233 3.07 11.29 -25.12
CA LEU A 233 2.90 10.45 -26.29
C LEU A 233 3.58 9.12 -26.02
N ASP A 234 2.83 8.03 -26.17
CA ASP A 234 3.40 6.69 -26.09
C ASP A 234 4.10 6.27 -27.40
N GLU A 235 4.64 5.04 -27.41
CA GLU A 235 5.39 4.51 -28.55
C GLU A 235 4.53 4.28 -29.81
N GLN A 236 3.20 4.36 -29.69
CA GLN A 236 2.26 4.28 -30.81
C GLN A 236 1.75 5.68 -31.24
N GLY A 237 2.23 6.75 -30.60
CA GLY A 237 1.82 8.13 -30.88
C GLY A 237 0.46 8.50 -30.27
N ARG A 238 -0.08 7.69 -29.35
CA ARG A 238 -1.29 8.02 -28.60
C ARG A 238 -0.95 9.00 -27.50
N ASP A 239 -1.78 10.01 -27.34
CA ASP A 239 -1.64 10.98 -26.27
C ASP A 239 -2.33 10.48 -25.01
N ILE A 240 -1.57 9.71 -24.21
CA ILE A 240 -2.06 9.07 -22.98
C ILE A 240 -2.26 10.06 -21.82
N SER A 241 -2.04 11.37 -22.04
CA SER A 241 -2.48 12.41 -21.11
C SER A 241 -4.00 12.64 -21.11
N TRP A 242 -4.76 11.96 -21.97
CA TRP A 242 -6.23 12.00 -21.99
C TRP A 242 -6.81 10.67 -21.56
N TYR A 243 -7.77 10.69 -20.64
CA TYR A 243 -8.43 9.47 -20.15
C TYR A 243 -8.98 8.61 -21.31
N GLU A 244 -9.74 9.23 -22.22
CA GLU A 244 -10.37 8.55 -23.36
C GLU A 244 -9.38 7.93 -24.37
N LYS A 245 -8.11 8.37 -24.36
CA LYS A 245 -7.06 7.82 -25.23
C LYS A 245 -6.32 6.63 -24.60
N ASN A 246 -6.73 6.22 -23.39
CA ASN A 246 -6.21 5.03 -22.70
C ASN A 246 -7.08 3.77 -22.95
N ASP A 247 -7.93 3.77 -23.98
CA ASP A 247 -8.81 2.66 -24.38
C ASP A 247 -8.05 1.49 -25.04
N PHE A 248 -7.11 0.89 -24.29
CA PHE A 248 -6.32 -0.26 -24.71
C PHE A 248 -5.71 -0.98 -23.51
N GLY A 249 -5.40 -2.27 -23.65
CA GLY A 249 -4.68 -3.02 -22.62
C GLY A 249 -5.45 -3.16 -21.30
N ASN A 250 -4.73 -3.51 -20.23
CA ASN A 250 -5.25 -3.59 -18.86
C ASN A 250 -5.20 -2.21 -18.16
N SER A 251 -5.54 -2.18 -16.86
CA SER A 251 -5.38 -1.02 -15.98
C SER A 251 -3.99 -0.39 -16.07
N LYS A 252 -3.91 0.94 -15.90
CA LYS A 252 -2.67 1.71 -16.06
C LYS A 252 -2.11 2.16 -14.73
N SER A 253 -0.79 2.25 -14.69
CA SER A 253 -0.02 2.79 -13.57
C SER A 253 1.17 3.55 -14.15
N TYR A 254 1.03 4.87 -14.27
CA TYR A 254 2.04 5.75 -14.86
C TYR A 254 2.67 6.62 -13.78
N HIS A 255 3.91 6.33 -13.38
CA HIS A 255 4.67 7.20 -12.49
C HIS A 255 5.44 8.24 -13.34
N VAL A 256 4.85 9.42 -13.52
CA VAL A 256 5.32 10.44 -14.47
C VAL A 256 6.54 11.17 -13.93
N LEU A 257 7.56 11.34 -14.78
CA LEU A 257 8.83 12.00 -14.43
C LEU A 257 9.49 12.70 -15.62
N GLY A 258 10.66 13.31 -15.36
CA GLY A 258 11.53 13.92 -16.38
C GLY A 258 11.43 15.44 -16.45
N LYS A 259 10.58 16.06 -15.64
CA LYS A 259 10.55 17.51 -15.42
C LYS A 259 10.70 17.86 -13.94
N TYR A 260 11.34 19.00 -13.66
CA TYR A 260 11.31 19.67 -12.36
C TYR A 260 9.94 20.33 -12.22
N ASN A 261 9.04 19.63 -11.55
CA ASN A 261 7.61 19.93 -11.56
C ASN A 261 6.96 19.60 -10.22
N ASP A 262 6.23 20.56 -9.68
CA ASP A 262 5.70 20.64 -8.32
C ASP A 262 4.16 20.63 -8.28
N PHE A 263 3.50 20.30 -9.39
CA PHE A 263 2.03 20.20 -9.45
C PHE A 263 1.55 19.10 -10.38
N TYR A 264 0.36 18.56 -10.11
CA TYR A 264 -0.36 17.73 -11.07
C TYR A 264 -1.87 17.93 -10.93
N GLY A 265 -2.66 17.33 -11.81
CA GLY A 265 -4.10 17.24 -11.59
C GLY A 265 -4.89 16.77 -12.80
N ALA A 266 -6.19 17.06 -12.80
CA ALA A 266 -7.10 16.78 -13.89
C ALA A 266 -7.84 18.05 -14.34
N TYR A 267 -8.05 18.21 -15.63
CA TYR A 267 -8.93 19.21 -16.21
C TYR A 267 -10.02 18.54 -17.02
N TRP A 268 -11.28 18.80 -16.68
CA TRP A 268 -12.46 18.30 -17.38
C TRP A 268 -12.91 19.36 -18.39
N HIS A 269 -12.59 19.13 -19.66
CA HIS A 269 -12.83 20.10 -20.72
C HIS A 269 -14.30 20.37 -20.96
N ASP A 270 -15.16 19.35 -20.80
CA ASP A 270 -16.62 19.52 -20.93
C ASP A 270 -17.21 20.40 -19.81
N ASP A 271 -16.51 20.45 -18.68
CA ASP A 271 -16.93 21.17 -17.49
C ASP A 271 -16.31 22.56 -17.34
N ASP A 272 -15.29 22.88 -18.16
CA ASP A 272 -14.40 24.05 -18.03
C ASP A 272 -13.91 24.24 -16.57
N PHE A 273 -13.52 23.12 -15.95
CA PHE A 273 -13.21 22.99 -14.53
C PHE A 273 -12.09 21.97 -14.33
N GLY A 274 -11.35 22.08 -13.23
CA GLY A 274 -10.27 21.17 -12.91
C GLY A 274 -9.99 21.07 -11.41
N SER A 275 -9.09 20.18 -11.08
CA SER A 275 -8.59 19.94 -9.74
C SER A 275 -7.09 19.76 -9.79
N ILE A 276 -6.38 20.48 -8.92
CA ILE A 276 -4.92 20.51 -8.89
C ILE A 276 -4.42 20.18 -7.50
N HIS A 277 -3.36 19.39 -7.49
CA HIS A 277 -2.44 19.18 -6.39
C HIS A 277 -1.17 19.99 -6.60
N HIS A 278 -0.64 20.59 -5.54
CA HIS A 278 0.68 21.24 -5.51
C HIS A 278 1.42 20.87 -4.22
N ALA A 279 2.72 20.62 -4.32
CA ALA A 279 3.63 20.49 -3.18
C ALA A 279 5.04 20.88 -3.64
N ASP A 280 5.91 21.33 -2.73
CA ASP A 280 7.28 21.65 -3.12
C ASP A 280 7.99 20.41 -3.68
N TYR A 281 8.87 20.59 -4.67
CA TYR A 281 9.41 19.46 -5.44
C TYR A 281 10.17 18.44 -4.58
N ASP A 282 10.95 18.91 -3.61
CA ASP A 282 11.68 18.08 -2.66
C ASP A 282 10.78 17.43 -1.60
N GLU A 283 9.58 17.99 -1.39
CA GLU A 283 8.57 17.43 -0.51
C GLU A 283 7.82 16.25 -1.15
N LYS A 284 7.58 16.25 -2.46
CA LYS A 284 6.86 15.15 -3.15
C LYS A 284 7.41 14.88 -4.54
N LEU A 285 8.33 13.90 -4.64
CA LEU A 285 8.96 13.52 -5.91
C LEU A 285 8.06 12.68 -6.82
N GLY A 286 7.22 11.84 -6.23
CA GLY A 286 6.38 10.86 -6.93
C GLY A 286 5.06 11.45 -7.39
N MET A 287 4.73 11.21 -8.66
CA MET A 287 3.44 11.58 -9.24
C MET A 287 2.94 10.40 -10.06
N LYS A 288 1.82 9.81 -9.67
CA LYS A 288 1.27 8.59 -10.31
C LYS A 288 -0.14 8.84 -10.84
N ILE A 289 -0.40 8.33 -12.05
CA ILE A 289 -1.74 8.19 -12.61
C ILE A 289 -2.10 6.71 -12.57
N PHE A 290 -3.23 6.39 -11.94
CA PHE A 290 -3.85 5.06 -12.03
C PHE A 290 -5.26 5.17 -12.59
N LEU A 291 -5.60 4.24 -13.48
CA LEU A 291 -6.95 4.10 -14.04
C LEU A 291 -7.23 2.65 -14.35
N TRP A 292 -8.46 2.21 -14.10
CA TRP A 292 -8.94 0.90 -14.52
C TRP A 292 -8.92 0.77 -16.05
N GLY A 293 -8.68 -0.44 -16.57
CA GLY A 293 -8.81 -0.69 -18.01
C GLY A 293 -10.21 -0.31 -18.51
N LEU A 294 -10.30 0.35 -19.66
CA LEU A 294 -11.58 0.88 -20.18
C LEU A 294 -12.49 -0.22 -20.76
N SER A 295 -11.98 -1.44 -20.98
CA SER A 295 -12.81 -2.61 -21.26
C SER A 295 -13.63 -3.03 -20.02
N ARG A 296 -14.53 -4.00 -20.19
CA ARG A 296 -15.37 -4.46 -19.08
C ARG A 296 -14.55 -5.07 -17.93
N GLU A 297 -13.34 -5.57 -18.20
CA GLU A 297 -12.38 -6.03 -17.18
C GLU A 297 -12.14 -4.99 -16.09
N GLY A 298 -11.92 -3.71 -16.44
CA GLY A 298 -11.82 -2.63 -15.48
C GLY A 298 -13.17 -1.98 -15.16
N GLY A 299 -14.07 -1.91 -16.14
CA GLY A 299 -15.41 -1.34 -15.98
C GLY A 299 -16.27 -2.02 -14.89
N ILE A 300 -16.05 -3.30 -14.57
CA ILE A 300 -16.75 -3.99 -13.47
C ILE A 300 -16.53 -3.33 -12.11
N TRP A 301 -15.41 -2.62 -11.91
CA TRP A 301 -15.10 -1.95 -10.66
C TRP A 301 -16.00 -0.76 -10.36
N GLU A 302 -16.61 -0.16 -11.37
CA GLU A 302 -17.65 0.87 -11.19
C GLU A 302 -18.82 0.28 -10.37
N ASP A 303 -19.34 -0.87 -10.77
CA ASP A 303 -20.45 -1.54 -10.08
C ASP A 303 -20.06 -2.08 -8.70
N LEU A 304 -18.79 -2.42 -8.53
CA LEU A 304 -18.27 -2.95 -7.28
C LEU A 304 -18.00 -1.86 -6.25
N LEU A 305 -17.69 -0.63 -6.67
CA LEU A 305 -17.21 0.44 -5.78
C LEU A 305 -18.17 1.62 -5.64
N THR A 306 -19.11 1.82 -6.55
CA THR A 306 -20.18 2.82 -6.38
C THR A 306 -21.53 2.23 -6.81
N ASP A 307 -22.60 2.99 -6.57
CA ASP A 307 -23.94 2.70 -7.06
C ASP A 307 -24.35 3.66 -8.20
N THR A 308 -23.87 4.92 -8.20
CA THR A 308 -24.35 5.98 -9.12
C THR A 308 -23.30 7.00 -9.56
N ASP A 309 -22.12 7.04 -8.95
CA ASP A 309 -21.17 8.16 -9.13
C ASP A 309 -20.22 7.99 -10.35
N GLY A 310 -20.31 6.84 -11.01
CA GLY A 310 -19.53 6.52 -12.19
C GLY A 310 -18.11 6.05 -11.90
N GLN A 311 -17.32 5.89 -12.96
CA GLN A 311 -15.92 5.50 -12.85
C GLN A 311 -15.03 6.64 -12.35
N TYR A 312 -13.96 6.29 -11.64
CA TYR A 312 -12.96 7.22 -11.12
C TYR A 312 -11.55 6.90 -11.66
N ILE A 313 -10.66 7.87 -11.53
CA ILE A 313 -9.20 7.77 -11.72
C ILE A 313 -8.52 8.10 -10.39
N GLU A 314 -7.31 7.61 -10.19
CA GLU A 314 -6.48 7.99 -9.04
C GLU A 314 -5.25 8.79 -9.47
N LEU A 315 -5.10 9.96 -8.87
CA LEU A 315 -3.91 10.79 -9.03
C LEU A 315 -3.21 10.85 -7.68
N GLN A 316 -2.00 10.29 -7.60
CA GLN A 316 -1.30 10.07 -6.34
C GLN A 316 -0.01 10.89 -6.23
N SER A 317 0.30 11.34 -5.02
CA SER A 317 1.52 12.07 -4.67
C SER A 317 2.39 11.22 -3.73
N GLY A 318 3.69 11.08 -4.00
CA GLY A 318 4.59 10.21 -3.23
C GLY A 318 5.89 10.88 -2.80
N ARG A 319 6.49 10.42 -1.69
CA ARG A 319 7.85 10.84 -1.28
C ARG A 319 8.95 10.27 -2.19
N MET A 320 8.68 9.16 -2.88
CA MET A 320 9.59 8.49 -3.83
C MET A 320 9.05 8.56 -5.26
N TYR A 321 9.92 8.41 -6.27
CA TYR A 321 9.50 8.35 -7.68
C TYR A 321 8.60 7.15 -8.03
N ASN A 322 8.74 6.04 -7.31
CA ASN A 322 8.02 4.79 -7.58
C ASN A 322 7.45 4.17 -6.30
N GLN A 323 6.57 3.19 -6.45
CA GLN A 323 6.03 2.35 -5.38
C GLN A 323 6.78 1.00 -5.28
N PRO A 324 6.75 0.30 -4.12
CA PRO A 324 7.43 -0.98 -3.89
C PRO A 324 7.08 -2.09 -4.87
N ALA A 325 8.11 -2.63 -5.52
CA ALA A 325 8.08 -3.74 -6.46
C ALA A 325 9.50 -4.33 -6.56
N SER A 326 9.62 -5.66 -6.64
CA SER A 326 10.90 -6.37 -6.82
C SER A 326 11.62 -5.94 -8.09
N GLY A 327 10.88 -5.72 -9.19
CA GLY A 327 11.46 -5.26 -10.46
C GLY A 327 12.14 -3.89 -10.33
N SER A 328 11.55 -2.97 -9.54
CA SER A 328 12.08 -1.62 -9.36
C SER A 328 13.47 -1.61 -8.71
N SER A 329 13.77 -2.61 -7.86
CA SER A 329 15.09 -2.80 -7.23
C SER A 329 16.22 -2.92 -8.25
N PHE A 330 15.91 -3.42 -9.46
CA PHE A 330 16.86 -3.59 -10.56
C PHE A 330 17.02 -2.35 -11.45
N THR A 331 16.39 -1.25 -11.08
CA THR A 331 16.43 0.04 -11.79
C THR A 331 17.05 1.13 -10.91
N PRO A 332 17.26 2.37 -11.39
CA PRO A 332 17.64 3.49 -10.53
C PRO A 332 16.58 3.86 -9.47
N TYR A 333 15.33 3.40 -9.61
CA TYR A 333 14.20 3.77 -8.75
C TYR A 333 14.04 2.78 -7.57
N LYS A 334 15.11 2.66 -6.79
CA LYS A 334 15.16 1.82 -5.58
C LYS A 334 14.39 2.45 -4.41
N HIS A 335 14.05 1.62 -3.43
CA HIS A 335 13.42 2.05 -2.18
C HIS A 335 14.48 2.39 -1.14
N THR A 336 14.18 3.33 -0.25
CA THR A 336 15.05 3.75 0.85
C THR A 336 14.40 3.47 2.20
N ALA A 337 15.22 3.46 3.25
CA ALA A 337 14.80 3.34 4.63
C ALA A 337 14.54 4.72 5.27
N PHE A 338 13.61 4.75 6.23
CA PHE A 338 13.28 5.85 7.09
C PHE A 338 14.19 5.78 8.32
N GLY A 339 15.11 6.74 8.49
CA GLY A 339 16.15 6.69 9.52
C GLY A 339 15.59 6.55 10.95
N PRO A 340 16.36 5.98 11.89
CA PRO A 340 15.94 5.84 13.28
C PRO A 340 15.70 7.21 13.91
N GLN A 341 14.59 7.38 14.63
CA GLN A 341 14.24 8.63 15.33
C GLN A 341 14.14 9.86 14.41
N ALA A 342 14.06 9.64 13.10
CA ALA A 342 13.86 10.69 12.12
C ALA A 342 12.40 11.16 12.14
N THR A 343 12.21 12.44 11.83
CA THR A 343 10.89 13.04 11.67
C THR A 343 10.90 13.86 10.39
N ASP A 344 10.00 13.54 9.48
CA ASP A 344 9.80 14.29 8.26
C ASP A 344 8.48 15.05 8.34
N GLN A 345 8.49 16.26 7.77
CA GLN A 345 7.31 17.11 7.68
C GLN A 345 7.22 17.75 6.30
N TRP A 346 6.02 17.79 5.71
CA TRP A 346 5.76 18.41 4.42
C TRP A 346 4.32 18.91 4.32
N THR A 347 4.01 19.74 3.32
CA THR A 347 2.67 20.30 3.11
C THR A 347 2.23 20.20 1.66
N GLU A 348 1.04 19.65 1.45
CA GLU A 348 0.42 19.54 0.13
C GLU A 348 -0.83 20.43 0.05
N TYR A 349 -1.08 21.00 -1.13
CA TYR A 349 -2.19 21.91 -1.43
C TYR A 349 -3.14 21.27 -2.44
N TRP A 350 -4.43 21.38 -2.19
CA TRP A 350 -5.48 20.79 -3.01
C TRP A 350 -6.53 21.85 -3.35
N PHE A 351 -6.81 22.07 -4.63
CA PHE A 351 -7.70 23.16 -5.03
C PHE A 351 -8.42 22.97 -6.37
N PRO A 352 -9.63 23.56 -6.50
CA PRO A 352 -10.33 23.64 -7.76
C PRO A 352 -9.70 24.69 -8.69
N VAL A 353 -9.93 24.51 -9.99
CA VAL A 353 -9.51 25.42 -11.05
C VAL A 353 -10.69 25.67 -11.98
N LYS A 354 -10.92 26.92 -12.39
CA LYS A 354 -12.15 27.29 -13.12
C LYS A 354 -11.89 28.18 -14.32
N GLY A 355 -12.51 27.84 -15.45
CA GLY A 355 -12.66 28.75 -16.59
C GLY A 355 -11.40 29.04 -17.39
N ILE A 356 -10.35 28.22 -17.25
CA ILE A 356 -9.02 28.49 -17.85
C ILE A 356 -8.67 27.58 -19.03
N LYS A 357 -9.56 26.67 -19.43
CA LYS A 357 -9.46 25.81 -20.63
C LYS A 357 -8.25 24.88 -20.69
N GLY A 358 -7.77 24.42 -19.54
CA GLY A 358 -6.56 23.60 -19.40
C GLY A 358 -5.59 24.19 -18.38
N VAL A 359 -4.44 23.54 -18.15
CA VAL A 359 -3.45 24.00 -17.16
C VAL A 359 -2.04 23.89 -17.73
N SER A 360 -1.34 25.02 -17.76
CA SER A 360 0.07 25.10 -18.19
C SER A 360 1.04 25.08 -17.01
N LYS A 361 0.67 25.72 -15.89
CA LYS A 361 1.43 25.77 -14.64
C LYS A 361 0.48 26.04 -13.48
N ALA A 362 0.73 25.46 -12.31
CA ALA A 362 0.01 25.79 -11.09
C ALA A 362 0.95 25.97 -9.90
N GLY A 363 0.45 26.61 -8.84
CA GLY A 363 1.16 26.82 -7.59
C GLY A 363 0.24 27.40 -6.52
N ARG A 364 0.81 27.85 -5.39
CA ARG A 364 0.08 28.29 -4.19
C ARG A 364 -0.87 29.48 -4.39
N ILE A 365 -0.71 30.22 -5.48
CA ILE A 365 -1.53 31.42 -5.78
C ILE A 365 -2.66 31.16 -6.80
N GLY A 366 -2.60 30.06 -7.55
CA GLY A 366 -3.48 29.83 -8.70
C GLY A 366 -2.93 28.90 -9.76
N ALA A 367 -3.76 28.64 -10.76
CA ALA A 367 -3.39 27.92 -11.98
C ALA A 367 -3.44 28.86 -13.18
N LEU A 368 -2.41 28.78 -14.02
CA LEU A 368 -2.26 29.54 -15.26
C LEU A 368 -2.38 28.59 -16.45
N ASN A 369 -3.13 29.01 -17.45
CA ASN A 369 -3.10 28.43 -18.79
C ASN A 369 -2.64 29.47 -19.81
N VAL A 370 -1.75 29.04 -20.71
CA VAL A 370 -1.15 29.87 -21.74
C VAL A 370 -1.40 29.19 -23.08
N LEU A 371 -2.20 29.82 -23.94
CA LEU A 371 -2.58 29.28 -25.24
C LEU A 371 -2.11 30.21 -26.36
N ARG A 372 -1.60 29.64 -27.46
CA ARG A 372 -1.30 30.36 -28.70
C ARG A 372 -2.38 30.04 -29.72
N GLU A 373 -3.29 30.99 -29.96
CA GLU A 373 -4.48 30.78 -30.80
C GLU A 373 -4.81 32.05 -31.58
N ASP A 374 -5.20 31.90 -32.85
CA ASP A 374 -5.71 32.99 -33.71
C ASP A 374 -4.76 34.20 -33.84
N GLY A 375 -3.45 33.99 -33.70
CA GLY A 375 -2.47 35.09 -33.69
C GLY A 375 -2.35 35.82 -32.34
N PHE A 376 -2.88 35.26 -31.26
CA PHE A 376 -2.79 35.80 -29.90
C PHE A 376 -2.18 34.80 -28.92
N LEU A 377 -1.50 35.34 -27.91
CA LEU A 377 -1.21 34.65 -26.66
C LEU A 377 -2.36 34.91 -25.67
N LYS A 378 -3.23 33.92 -25.49
CA LYS A 378 -4.34 33.96 -24.55
C LYS A 378 -3.85 33.49 -23.18
N LEU A 379 -4.04 34.31 -22.17
CA LEU A 379 -3.66 34.05 -20.78
C LEU A 379 -4.93 33.89 -19.96
N TYR A 380 -5.04 32.78 -19.24
CA TYR A 380 -6.14 32.50 -18.32
C TYR A 380 -5.59 32.12 -16.96
N PHE A 381 -6.04 32.78 -15.90
CA PHE A 381 -5.57 32.55 -14.55
C PHE A 381 -6.73 32.32 -13.59
N SER A 382 -6.70 31.20 -12.87
CA SER A 382 -7.66 30.83 -11.82
C SER A 382 -7.01 31.10 -10.44
N PRO A 383 -7.32 32.24 -9.79
CA PRO A 383 -6.70 32.63 -8.53
C PRO A 383 -7.29 31.88 -7.32
N LEU A 384 -6.43 31.51 -6.36
CA LEU A 384 -6.85 30.87 -5.09
C LEU A 384 -7.01 31.87 -3.94
N GLN A 385 -6.66 33.12 -4.19
CA GLN A 385 -6.73 34.20 -3.22
C GLN A 385 -6.90 35.53 -3.94
N GLN A 386 -7.33 36.56 -3.22
CA GLN A 386 -7.37 37.91 -3.77
C GLN A 386 -5.94 38.35 -4.10
N LEU A 387 -5.73 38.81 -5.34
CA LEU A 387 -4.42 39.22 -5.83
C LEU A 387 -4.51 40.55 -6.56
N SER A 388 -3.51 41.40 -6.31
CA SER A 388 -3.26 42.62 -7.05
C SER A 388 -1.77 42.69 -7.35
N THR A 389 -1.39 42.25 -8.55
CA THR A 389 -0.01 42.18 -9.02
C THR A 389 0.05 42.42 -10.52
N GLU A 390 1.09 41.92 -11.20
CA GLU A 390 1.27 42.00 -12.64
C GLU A 390 1.65 40.64 -13.23
N VAL A 391 1.37 40.43 -14.50
CA VAL A 391 1.86 39.31 -15.31
C VAL A 391 2.89 39.86 -16.29
N LYS A 392 4.12 39.36 -16.21
CA LYS A 392 5.24 39.73 -17.07
C LYS A 392 5.48 38.65 -18.11
N LEU A 393 5.65 39.07 -19.36
CA LEU A 393 5.98 38.21 -20.49
C LEU A 393 7.44 38.46 -20.89
N TYR A 394 8.19 37.39 -21.07
CA TYR A 394 9.58 37.43 -21.52
C TYR A 394 9.79 36.61 -22.80
N ASP A 395 10.64 37.11 -23.70
CA ASP A 395 11.26 36.35 -24.79
C ASP A 395 12.71 36.04 -24.41
N GLY A 396 12.98 34.79 -23.99
CA GLY A 396 14.21 34.47 -23.28
C GLY A 396 14.30 35.29 -21.98
N ASP A 397 15.35 36.11 -21.86
CA ASP A 397 15.57 36.95 -20.67
C ASP A 397 15.06 38.39 -20.85
N LYS A 398 14.55 38.73 -22.03
CA LYS A 398 14.06 40.09 -22.33
C LYS A 398 12.57 40.20 -22.00
N MET A 399 12.23 41.01 -21.01
CA MET A 399 10.82 41.38 -20.76
C MET A 399 10.26 42.12 -21.98
N VAL A 400 9.17 41.59 -22.55
CA VAL A 400 8.50 42.19 -23.71
C VAL A 400 7.21 42.90 -23.34
N ARG A 401 6.56 42.52 -22.23
CA ARG A 401 5.30 43.14 -21.77
C ARG A 401 5.07 42.91 -20.28
N SER A 402 4.34 43.83 -19.64
CA SER A 402 3.73 43.65 -18.32
C SER A 402 2.26 44.07 -18.39
N VAL A 403 1.37 43.29 -17.78
CA VAL A 403 -0.07 43.58 -17.68
C VAL A 403 -0.54 43.47 -16.23
N PRO A 404 -1.41 44.38 -15.75
CA PRO A 404 -1.91 44.32 -14.39
C PRO A 404 -2.84 43.11 -14.19
N LEU A 405 -2.63 42.37 -13.10
CA LEU A 405 -3.47 41.26 -12.65
C LEU A 405 -4.20 41.68 -11.37
N ARG A 406 -5.52 41.84 -11.46
CA ARG A 406 -6.39 42.11 -10.31
C ARG A 406 -7.56 41.14 -10.37
N CYS A 407 -7.70 40.30 -9.35
CA CYS A 407 -8.73 39.26 -9.33
C CYS A 407 -9.16 38.93 -7.90
N GLY A 408 -10.44 38.61 -7.73
CA GLY A 408 -10.97 37.96 -6.53
C GLY A 408 -10.68 36.46 -6.53
N VAL A 409 -11.03 35.78 -5.45
CA VAL A 409 -10.85 34.33 -5.30
C VAL A 409 -11.78 33.57 -6.26
N LEU A 410 -11.22 32.61 -7.02
CA LEU A 410 -11.93 31.84 -8.06
C LEU A 410 -12.62 32.71 -9.15
N GLU A 411 -12.28 33.98 -9.25
CA GLU A 411 -12.69 34.85 -10.35
C GLU A 411 -11.64 34.79 -11.45
N THR A 412 -11.92 34.02 -12.49
CA THR A 412 -10.99 33.80 -13.60
C THR A 412 -10.54 35.13 -14.22
N TRP A 413 -9.25 35.41 -14.17
CA TRP A 413 -8.64 36.51 -14.91
C TRP A 413 -8.26 36.04 -16.31
N LYS A 414 -8.48 36.87 -17.32
CA LYS A 414 -8.15 36.57 -18.70
C LYS A 414 -7.60 37.80 -19.41
N ASP A 415 -6.61 37.58 -20.26
CA ASP A 415 -6.05 38.60 -21.15
C ASP A 415 -5.60 37.96 -22.48
N SER A 416 -5.44 38.78 -23.51
CA SER A 416 -5.04 38.35 -24.84
C SER A 416 -4.01 39.32 -25.42
N VAL A 417 -2.83 38.81 -25.74
CA VAL A 417 -1.72 39.60 -26.27
C VAL A 417 -1.49 39.25 -27.74
N PRO A 418 -1.57 40.20 -28.70
CA PRO A 418 -1.26 39.93 -30.10
C PRO A 418 0.16 39.37 -30.28
N LEU A 419 0.32 38.36 -31.13
CA LEU A 419 1.61 37.71 -31.43
C LEU A 419 2.50 38.52 -32.39
N ASP A 420 2.06 39.71 -32.81
CA ASP A 420 2.66 40.56 -33.84
C ASP A 420 4.13 40.96 -33.58
N ASN A 421 4.64 40.71 -32.36
CA ASN A 421 6.04 40.62 -31.95
C ASN A 421 6.19 39.87 -30.60
N ALA A 422 5.20 39.07 -30.19
CA ALA A 422 5.14 38.46 -28.85
C ALA A 422 5.71 37.03 -28.86
N VAL A 423 7.03 36.97 -28.68
CA VAL A 423 7.82 35.79 -28.26
C VAL A 423 7.75 34.55 -29.15
N ALA A 424 8.89 34.17 -29.74
CA ALA A 424 9.01 32.93 -30.50
C ALA A 424 8.59 31.70 -29.67
N ALA A 425 7.94 30.72 -30.31
CA ALA A 425 7.59 29.45 -29.66
C ALA A 425 8.84 28.77 -29.09
N GLY A 426 8.74 28.26 -27.86
CA GLY A 426 9.87 27.64 -27.17
C GLY A 426 10.75 28.62 -26.39
N LYS A 427 10.42 29.92 -26.38
CA LYS A 427 11.19 30.97 -25.67
C LYS A 427 10.36 31.77 -24.66
N LEU A 428 9.05 31.55 -24.59
CA LEU A 428 8.17 32.30 -23.70
C LEU A 428 8.39 31.94 -22.24
N LYS A 429 8.54 32.97 -21.41
CA LYS A 429 8.31 32.87 -19.97
C LYS A 429 7.18 33.80 -19.56
N VAL A 430 6.27 33.30 -18.73
CA VAL A 430 5.18 34.06 -18.12
C VAL A 430 5.38 34.03 -16.61
N VAL A 431 5.55 35.20 -16.01
CA VAL A 431 5.82 35.38 -14.58
C VAL A 431 4.67 36.14 -13.95
N VAL A 432 4.01 35.55 -12.96
CA VAL A 432 2.98 36.21 -12.16
C VAL A 432 3.63 36.79 -10.89
N GLY A 433 3.53 38.10 -10.73
CA GLY A 433 4.12 38.85 -9.62
C GLY A 433 5.65 38.77 -9.56
N ASN A 434 6.18 38.61 -8.35
CA ASN A 434 7.61 38.44 -8.11
C ASN A 434 7.92 36.94 -8.01
N ASP A 435 7.81 36.23 -9.13
CA ASP A 435 8.02 34.78 -9.26
C ASP A 435 7.08 33.94 -8.38
N LEU A 436 5.88 34.46 -8.10
CA LEU A 436 4.86 33.70 -7.37
C LEU A 436 4.34 32.49 -8.17
N LEU A 437 4.40 32.59 -9.50
CA LEU A 437 4.16 31.50 -10.44
C LEU A 437 4.91 31.78 -11.74
N VAL A 438 5.69 30.81 -12.21
CA VAL A 438 6.51 30.94 -13.42
C VAL A 438 6.22 29.79 -14.38
N TYR A 439 5.71 30.12 -15.56
CA TYR A 439 5.60 29.21 -16.69
C TYR A 439 6.73 29.49 -17.69
N SER A 440 7.33 28.43 -18.24
CA SER A 440 8.37 28.55 -19.27
C SER A 440 8.20 27.48 -20.34
N GLU A 441 8.23 27.91 -21.61
CA GLU A 441 8.33 27.03 -22.78
C GLU A 441 9.76 26.53 -23.04
N VAL A 442 10.77 27.10 -22.37
CA VAL A 442 12.19 26.78 -22.59
C VAL A 442 12.50 25.40 -21.98
N PRO A 443 12.90 24.38 -22.77
CA PRO A 443 13.11 23.03 -22.25
C PRO A 443 14.16 22.94 -21.13
N SER A 444 15.24 23.72 -21.21
CA SER A 444 16.32 23.72 -20.22
C SER A 444 15.91 24.29 -18.86
N ASP A 445 14.78 24.99 -18.77
CA ASP A 445 14.30 25.51 -17.49
C ASP A 445 13.66 24.40 -16.64
N ASN A 446 13.13 23.35 -17.26
CA ASN A 446 12.27 22.38 -16.58
C ASN A 446 12.62 20.90 -16.85
N ILE A 447 13.25 20.53 -17.97
CA ILE A 447 13.55 19.11 -18.27
C ILE A 447 14.79 18.67 -17.50
N THR A 448 14.69 17.58 -16.76
CA THR A 448 15.80 17.03 -15.97
C THR A 448 16.60 16.00 -16.76
N ASN A 449 17.92 16.00 -16.58
CA ASN A 449 18.84 15.05 -17.22
C ASN A 449 19.36 13.98 -16.23
N ARG A 450 18.53 13.56 -15.28
CA ARG A 450 18.85 12.49 -14.33
C ARG A 450 18.93 11.14 -15.07
N PRO A 451 19.84 10.22 -14.69
CA PRO A 451 19.83 8.85 -15.21
C PRO A 451 18.49 8.15 -14.94
N LYS A 452 17.91 7.54 -15.98
CA LYS A 452 16.62 6.83 -15.92
C LYS A 452 16.75 5.31 -16.02
N GLN A 453 17.94 4.82 -16.36
CA GLN A 453 18.26 3.40 -16.54
C GLN A 453 19.58 3.06 -15.85
N LEU A 454 19.73 1.80 -15.46
CA LEU A 454 20.97 1.22 -14.94
C LEU A 454 21.97 1.01 -16.10
N PRO A 455 23.29 1.08 -15.86
CA PRO A 455 24.27 0.56 -16.82
C PRO A 455 23.99 -0.89 -17.21
N SER A 456 24.06 -1.20 -18.51
CA SER A 456 23.72 -2.53 -19.05
C SER A 456 24.69 -3.64 -18.64
N ASP A 457 25.87 -3.27 -18.16
CA ASP A 457 26.96 -4.15 -17.73
C ASP A 457 27.09 -4.27 -16.20
N PHE A 458 26.12 -3.75 -15.42
CA PHE A 458 26.11 -3.91 -13.97
C PHE A 458 25.92 -5.38 -13.57
N ASP A 459 26.86 -5.93 -12.79
CA ASP A 459 26.81 -7.31 -12.32
C ASP A 459 26.04 -7.43 -10.99
N TRP A 460 24.81 -7.95 -11.07
CA TRP A 460 23.97 -8.24 -9.90
C TRP A 460 24.49 -9.36 -9.00
N ASN A 461 25.45 -10.17 -9.48
CA ASN A 461 26.12 -11.21 -8.69
C ASN A 461 27.46 -10.74 -8.11
N SER A 462 27.84 -9.48 -8.31
CA SER A 462 28.99 -8.88 -7.62
C SER A 462 28.70 -8.74 -6.12
N VAL A 463 29.74 -8.51 -5.31
CA VAL A 463 29.59 -8.24 -3.86
C VAL A 463 28.57 -7.10 -3.64
N TYR A 464 28.74 -5.98 -4.34
CA TYR A 464 27.82 -4.84 -4.23
C TYR A 464 26.41 -5.14 -4.78
N GLY A 465 26.30 -5.91 -5.87
CA GLY A 465 25.01 -6.31 -6.45
C GLY A 465 24.18 -7.20 -5.52
N LEU A 466 24.82 -8.16 -4.84
CA LEU A 466 24.18 -9.03 -3.84
C LEU A 466 23.78 -8.24 -2.59
N TYR A 467 24.68 -7.38 -2.07
CA TYR A 467 24.34 -6.45 -0.98
C TYR A 467 23.12 -5.59 -1.34
N THR A 468 23.10 -5.00 -2.53
CA THR A 468 22.00 -4.14 -2.99
C THR A 468 20.69 -4.92 -3.03
N GLN A 469 20.69 -6.17 -3.50
CA GLN A 469 19.48 -7.02 -3.44
C GLN A 469 19.03 -7.25 -2.00
N GLY A 470 19.95 -7.56 -1.09
CA GLY A 470 19.67 -7.75 0.32
C GLY A 470 19.05 -6.52 0.98
N ASP A 471 19.63 -5.34 0.73
CA ASP A 471 19.12 -4.04 1.19
C ASP A 471 17.70 -3.75 0.67
N GLN A 472 17.45 -4.00 -0.61
CA GLN A 472 16.13 -3.76 -1.21
C GLN A 472 15.06 -4.74 -0.72
N TRP A 473 15.41 -5.98 -0.35
CA TRP A 473 14.49 -6.89 0.33
C TRP A 473 14.21 -6.47 1.78
N MET A 474 15.21 -5.93 2.47
CA MET A 474 15.06 -5.36 3.81
C MET A 474 14.10 -4.15 3.80
N ASN A 475 14.25 -3.24 2.83
CA ASN A 475 13.36 -2.09 2.62
C ASN A 475 11.92 -2.47 2.18
N GLN A 476 11.68 -3.76 1.91
CA GLN A 476 10.37 -4.33 1.57
C GLN A 476 9.87 -5.31 2.64
N LYS A 477 10.56 -5.40 3.78
CA LYS A 477 10.23 -6.28 4.92
C LYS A 477 10.21 -7.78 4.56
N VAL A 478 10.97 -8.20 3.55
CA VAL A 478 11.13 -9.61 3.14
C VAL A 478 12.49 -10.12 3.64
N TYR A 479 12.54 -10.38 4.94
CA TYR A 479 13.79 -10.59 5.69
C TYR A 479 14.52 -11.90 5.36
N ASP A 480 13.79 -12.98 5.04
CA ASP A 480 14.38 -14.24 4.61
C ASP A 480 15.20 -14.09 3.32
N LYS A 481 14.67 -13.31 2.36
CA LYS A 481 15.42 -12.95 1.15
C LYS A 481 16.56 -11.99 1.45
N ALA A 482 16.35 -11.02 2.34
CA ALA A 482 17.42 -10.12 2.75
C ALA A 482 18.62 -10.89 3.31
N GLU A 483 18.41 -11.82 4.23
CA GLU A 483 19.46 -12.67 4.80
C GLU A 483 20.20 -13.48 3.73
N LYS A 484 19.45 -14.13 2.82
CA LYS A 484 20.00 -14.92 1.70
C LYS A 484 21.00 -14.10 0.88
N TYR A 485 20.61 -12.90 0.44
CA TYR A 485 21.45 -12.09 -0.44
C TYR A 485 22.60 -11.38 0.29
N LEU A 486 22.38 -10.92 1.53
CA LEU A 486 23.44 -10.33 2.34
C LEU A 486 24.51 -11.38 2.72
N SER A 487 24.09 -12.61 3.04
CA SER A 487 25.01 -13.72 3.32
C SER A 487 25.83 -14.07 2.07
N ALA A 488 25.18 -14.18 0.91
CA ALA A 488 25.87 -14.43 -0.37
C ALA A 488 26.89 -13.31 -0.72
N SER A 489 26.60 -12.05 -0.34
CA SER A 489 27.58 -10.96 -0.46
C SER A 489 28.82 -11.21 0.41
N LEU A 490 28.63 -11.63 1.66
CA LEU A 490 29.74 -11.90 2.59
C LEU A 490 30.50 -13.20 2.29
N GLU A 491 29.86 -14.18 1.64
CA GLU A 491 30.57 -15.36 1.11
C GLU A 491 31.62 -14.97 0.06
N LYS A 492 31.36 -13.91 -0.72
CA LYS A 492 32.29 -13.37 -1.72
C LYS A 492 33.35 -12.46 -1.10
N ASP A 493 32.97 -11.63 -0.14
CA ASP A 493 33.88 -10.78 0.63
C ASP A 493 33.44 -10.72 2.10
N PRO A 494 34.07 -11.52 3.00
CA PRO A 494 33.70 -11.60 4.41
C PRO A 494 33.83 -10.28 5.18
N TYR A 495 34.52 -9.29 4.62
CA TYR A 495 34.80 -8.01 5.24
C TYR A 495 34.07 -6.85 4.55
N PHE A 496 33.09 -7.15 3.68
CA PHE A 496 32.28 -6.13 3.03
C PHE A 496 31.37 -5.42 4.04
N LEU A 497 31.84 -4.25 4.49
CA LEU A 497 31.29 -3.49 5.60
C LEU A 497 29.77 -3.22 5.50
N PRO A 498 29.21 -2.81 4.34
CA PRO A 498 27.77 -2.59 4.23
C PRO A 498 26.93 -3.85 4.51
N ALA A 499 27.33 -5.02 4.01
CA ALA A 499 26.59 -6.26 4.25
C ALA A 499 26.71 -6.74 5.71
N LEU A 500 27.86 -6.55 6.35
CA LEU A 500 28.02 -6.81 7.79
C LEU A 500 27.06 -5.95 8.63
N THR A 501 26.97 -4.66 8.32
CA THR A 501 26.08 -3.73 9.04
C THR A 501 24.60 -4.05 8.78
N SER A 502 24.21 -4.36 7.53
CA SER A 502 22.83 -4.74 7.21
C SER A 502 22.42 -6.07 7.86
N LEU A 503 23.29 -7.09 7.91
CA LEU A 503 23.02 -8.33 8.65
C LEU A 503 22.91 -8.09 10.15
N ALA A 504 23.75 -7.22 10.72
CA ALA A 504 23.60 -6.82 12.12
C ALA A 504 22.23 -6.16 12.40
N SER A 505 21.76 -5.28 11.50
CA SER A 505 20.42 -4.69 11.62
C SER A 505 19.32 -5.74 11.50
N LEU A 506 19.44 -6.65 10.53
CA LEU A 506 18.48 -7.75 10.33
C LEU A 506 18.37 -8.62 11.58
N TYR A 507 19.49 -9.10 12.12
CA TYR A 507 19.50 -9.94 13.32
C TYR A 507 19.03 -9.19 14.56
N TYR A 508 19.26 -7.88 14.65
CA TYR A 508 18.66 -7.07 15.72
C TYR A 508 17.14 -7.03 15.61
N ARG A 509 16.56 -6.88 14.40
CA ARG A 509 15.10 -6.92 14.16
C ARG A 509 14.50 -8.26 14.56
N GLU A 510 15.23 -9.34 14.33
CA GLU A 510 14.82 -10.71 14.66
C GLU A 510 15.01 -11.06 16.15
N GLY A 511 15.55 -10.13 16.96
CA GLY A 511 15.86 -10.39 18.37
C GLY A 511 17.08 -11.29 18.60
N ARG A 512 17.86 -11.58 17.55
CA ARG A 512 19.11 -12.37 17.58
C ARG A 512 20.30 -11.46 17.98
N TYR A 513 20.21 -10.84 19.15
CA TYR A 513 21.12 -9.76 19.56
C TYR A 513 22.59 -10.20 19.64
N GLU A 514 22.88 -11.42 20.08
CA GLU A 514 24.25 -11.94 20.13
C GLU A 514 24.86 -12.16 18.74
N GLU A 515 24.06 -12.57 17.76
CA GLU A 515 24.51 -12.74 16.37
C GLU A 515 24.72 -11.38 15.71
N ALA A 516 23.77 -10.45 15.90
CA ALA A 516 23.92 -9.06 15.48
C ALA A 516 25.20 -8.41 16.03
N LEU A 517 25.47 -8.63 17.33
CA LEU A 517 26.67 -8.12 18.00
C LEU A 517 27.97 -8.69 17.42
N LYS A 518 27.99 -9.95 16.97
CA LYS A 518 29.16 -10.53 16.28
C LYS A 518 29.45 -9.78 14.98
N HIS A 519 28.43 -9.53 14.15
CA HIS A 519 28.59 -8.76 12.92
C HIS A 519 29.03 -7.31 13.20
N CYS A 520 28.47 -6.66 14.22
CA CYS A 520 28.91 -5.34 14.67
C CYS A 520 30.40 -5.34 15.05
N ARG A 521 30.84 -6.30 15.88
CA ARG A 521 32.26 -6.40 16.30
C ARG A 521 33.20 -6.59 15.12
N THR A 522 32.82 -7.43 14.14
CA THR A 522 33.59 -7.59 12.90
C THR A 522 33.66 -6.27 12.14
N ALA A 523 32.53 -5.61 11.89
CA ALA A 523 32.48 -4.31 11.20
C ALA A 523 33.36 -3.24 11.89
N LEU A 524 33.28 -3.13 13.22
CA LEU A 524 34.02 -2.14 14.01
C LEU A 524 35.52 -2.43 14.14
N SER A 525 35.92 -3.71 13.98
CA SER A 525 37.35 -4.07 13.89
C SER A 525 37.99 -3.65 12.56
N ILE A 526 37.17 -3.51 11.50
CA ILE A 526 37.60 -2.99 10.19
C ILE A 526 37.60 -1.46 10.22
N ASN A 527 36.51 -0.86 10.73
CA ASN A 527 36.36 0.59 10.84
C ASN A 527 35.67 0.96 12.16
N THR A 528 36.46 1.36 13.14
CA THR A 528 35.99 1.75 14.48
C THR A 528 35.03 2.94 14.46
N TYR A 529 35.08 3.80 13.45
CA TYR A 529 34.23 5.01 13.34
C TYR A 529 33.05 4.84 12.39
N GLN A 530 32.73 3.62 11.94
CA GLN A 530 31.52 3.36 11.16
C GLN A 530 30.30 3.67 12.06
N GLY A 531 29.45 4.63 11.66
CA GLY A 531 28.37 5.16 12.50
C GLY A 531 27.25 4.17 12.80
N GLU A 532 26.64 3.61 11.76
CA GLU A 532 25.50 2.69 11.85
C GLU A 532 25.84 1.40 12.62
N ALA A 533 27.04 0.86 12.44
CA ALA A 533 27.56 -0.31 13.15
C ALA A 533 27.79 -0.01 14.64
N ASN A 534 28.30 1.18 14.99
CA ASN A 534 28.41 1.60 16.39
C ASN A 534 27.02 1.81 17.03
N TYR A 535 26.08 2.35 16.27
CA TYR A 535 24.70 2.53 16.72
C TYR A 535 24.03 1.18 17.00
N LEU A 536 24.12 0.23 16.06
CA LEU A 536 23.63 -1.15 16.24
C LEU A 536 24.37 -1.89 17.36
N TYR A 537 25.69 -1.70 17.50
CA TYR A 537 26.46 -2.21 18.63
C TYR A 537 25.90 -1.68 19.96
N GLY A 538 25.59 -0.39 20.03
CA GLY A 538 24.95 0.24 21.17
C GLY A 538 23.60 -0.39 21.52
N LEU A 539 22.74 -0.56 20.50
CA LEU A 539 21.43 -1.18 20.64
C LEU A 539 21.50 -2.65 21.09
N CYS A 540 22.38 -3.45 20.49
CA CYS A 540 22.56 -4.86 20.86
C CYS A 540 23.03 -4.98 22.31
N ASN A 541 24.01 -4.15 22.72
CA ASN A 541 24.50 -4.17 24.10
C ASN A 541 23.46 -3.67 25.10
N LYS A 542 22.63 -2.66 24.75
CA LYS A 542 21.48 -2.26 25.58
C LYS A 542 20.53 -3.44 25.79
N ALA A 543 20.16 -4.14 24.72
CA ALA A 543 19.24 -5.29 24.78
C ALA A 543 19.82 -6.47 25.59
N LEU A 544 21.15 -6.64 25.59
CA LEU A 544 21.85 -7.68 26.36
C LEU A 544 22.20 -7.26 27.80
N GLY A 545 21.85 -6.04 28.22
CA GLY A 545 22.16 -5.51 29.56
C GLY A 545 23.61 -5.02 29.75
N ASN A 546 24.40 -4.93 28.68
CA ASN A 546 25.78 -4.45 28.70
C ASN A 546 25.83 -2.91 28.64
N ASN A 547 25.39 -2.25 29.70
CA ASN A 547 25.12 -0.80 29.69
C ASN A 547 26.35 0.09 29.37
N THR A 548 27.56 -0.32 29.77
CA THR A 548 28.79 0.43 29.49
C THR A 548 29.12 0.40 27.99
N ASP A 549 29.11 -0.78 27.40
CA ASP A 549 29.36 -0.98 25.96
C ASP A 549 28.26 -0.28 25.13
N ALA A 550 27.02 -0.26 25.62
CA ALA A 550 25.93 0.48 24.97
C ALA A 550 26.24 1.98 24.87
N LYS A 551 26.65 2.61 25.98
CA LYS A 551 27.01 4.03 26.03
C LYS A 551 28.24 4.33 25.16
N ASP A 552 29.23 3.44 25.12
CA ASP A 552 30.39 3.58 24.24
C ASP A 552 29.97 3.60 22.77
N GLY A 553 29.22 2.59 22.33
CA GLY A 553 28.70 2.50 20.96
C GLY A 553 27.94 3.75 20.53
N PHE A 554 26.97 4.20 21.34
CA PHE A 554 26.22 5.42 21.00
C PHE A 554 27.10 6.68 21.01
N SER A 555 28.11 6.76 21.87
CA SER A 555 29.03 7.90 21.90
C SER A 555 29.83 8.01 20.60
N VAL A 556 30.35 6.90 20.10
CA VAL A 556 31.09 6.86 18.83
C VAL A 556 30.16 7.05 17.63
N ALA A 557 28.98 6.42 17.64
CA ALA A 557 27.97 6.58 16.59
C ALA A 557 27.59 8.05 16.37
N SER A 558 27.62 8.87 17.44
CA SER A 558 27.28 10.29 17.37
C SER A 558 28.15 11.12 16.42
N TYR A 559 29.30 10.60 15.97
CA TYR A 559 30.15 11.30 15.01
C TYR A 559 29.55 11.30 13.60
N SER A 560 28.71 10.33 13.27
CA SER A 560 28.11 10.15 11.94
C SER A 560 26.75 10.85 11.82
N PRO A 561 26.58 11.81 10.89
CA PRO A 561 25.34 12.58 10.77
C PRO A 561 24.06 11.74 10.61
N SER A 562 24.13 10.61 9.91
CA SER A 562 23.01 9.69 9.64
C SER A 562 22.33 9.14 10.90
N VAL A 563 23.10 8.97 11.98
CA VAL A 563 22.61 8.40 13.26
C VAL A 563 22.88 9.33 14.44
N ARG A 564 23.46 10.52 14.23
CA ARG A 564 23.93 11.40 15.31
C ARG A 564 22.84 11.77 16.31
N SER A 565 21.69 12.23 15.82
CA SER A 565 20.57 12.61 16.68
C SER A 565 20.03 11.39 17.44
N ALA A 566 19.77 10.28 16.76
CA ALA A 566 19.32 9.03 17.38
C ALA A 566 20.31 8.52 18.44
N ALA A 567 21.62 8.59 18.18
CA ALA A 567 22.65 8.16 19.13
C ALA A 567 22.68 9.03 20.39
N TYR A 568 22.53 10.36 20.27
CA TYR A 568 22.42 11.24 21.43
C TYR A 568 21.12 11.00 22.21
N GLU A 569 20.00 10.75 21.53
CA GLU A 569 18.75 10.37 22.16
C GLU A 569 18.89 9.04 22.95
N LYS A 570 19.52 8.01 22.37
CA LYS A 570 19.78 6.76 23.10
C LYS A 570 20.76 6.92 24.25
N LEU A 571 21.75 7.81 24.16
CA LEU A 571 22.56 8.18 25.34
C LEU A 571 21.70 8.79 26.43
N ALA A 572 20.77 9.67 26.08
CA ALA A 572 19.86 10.29 27.02
C ALA A 572 18.97 9.25 27.73
N GLU A 573 18.40 8.29 26.99
CA GLU A 573 17.69 7.13 27.59
C GLU A 573 18.59 6.31 28.51
N MET A 574 19.84 6.02 28.13
CA MET A 574 20.78 5.28 28.97
C MET A 574 21.08 6.03 30.28
N PHE A 575 21.09 7.36 30.28
CA PHE A 575 21.25 8.17 31.48
C PHE A 575 19.95 8.35 32.27
N LEU A 576 18.77 8.21 31.66
CA LEU A 576 17.51 8.06 32.38
C LEU A 576 17.52 6.78 33.23
N ILE A 577 17.95 5.65 32.65
CA ILE A 577 18.07 4.37 33.36
C ILE A 577 19.03 4.48 34.56
N ASP A 578 20.15 5.19 34.39
CA ASP A 578 21.09 5.48 35.48
C ASP A 578 20.55 6.47 36.53
N GLN A 579 19.39 7.10 36.28
CA GLN A 579 18.86 8.24 37.04
C GLN A 579 19.84 9.44 37.08
N ASN A 580 20.71 9.57 36.08
CA ASN A 580 21.58 10.73 35.90
C ASN A 580 20.87 11.80 35.07
N TRP A 581 19.98 12.53 35.74
CA TRP A 581 19.10 13.52 35.11
C TRP A 581 19.85 14.62 34.35
N GLU A 582 20.99 15.08 34.88
CA GLU A 582 21.81 16.14 34.25
C GLU A 582 22.36 15.67 32.89
N LYS A 583 22.91 14.45 32.82
CA LYS A 583 23.40 13.89 31.56
C LYS A 583 22.26 13.54 30.61
N ALA A 584 21.14 13.04 31.13
CA ALA A 584 19.96 12.78 30.31
C ALA A 584 19.45 14.06 29.62
N GLU A 585 19.30 15.16 30.38
CA GLU A 585 18.97 16.48 29.81
C GLU A 585 20.02 16.92 28.78
N HIS A 586 21.31 16.84 29.12
CA HIS A 586 22.38 17.26 28.23
C HIS A 586 22.33 16.55 26.86
N TYR A 587 22.22 15.22 26.85
CA TYR A 587 22.24 14.46 25.61
C TYR A 587 20.93 14.59 24.83
N ALA A 588 19.78 14.73 25.49
CA ALA A 588 18.52 14.99 24.80
C ALA A 588 18.53 16.37 24.11
N LEU A 589 19.01 17.42 24.78
CA LEU A 589 19.20 18.74 24.17
C LEU A 589 20.19 18.68 23.00
N LYS A 590 21.29 17.93 23.15
CA LYS A 590 22.26 17.74 22.07
C LYS A 590 21.68 16.99 20.87
N SER A 591 20.74 16.08 21.10
CA SER A 591 19.99 15.46 20.00
C SER A 591 19.20 16.51 19.21
N LEU A 592 18.48 17.39 19.92
CA LEU A 592 17.68 18.46 19.34
C LEU A 592 18.51 19.55 18.62
N ASP A 593 19.75 19.78 19.04
CA ASP A 593 20.70 20.65 18.33
C ASP A 593 20.98 20.18 16.88
N PHE A 594 20.91 18.86 16.63
CA PHE A 594 21.14 18.27 15.30
C PHE A 594 19.86 17.85 14.58
N ASN A 595 18.75 17.68 15.31
CA ASN A 595 17.42 17.46 14.76
C ASN A 595 16.37 17.98 15.73
N THR A 596 15.89 19.19 15.49
CA THR A 596 14.90 19.86 16.35
C THR A 596 13.52 19.19 16.33
N LEU A 597 13.29 18.24 15.40
CA LEU A 597 12.04 17.49 15.28
C LEU A 597 12.14 16.07 15.86
N ASN A 598 13.22 15.73 16.59
CA ASN A 598 13.33 14.42 17.24
C ASN A 598 12.38 14.33 18.45
N LEU A 599 11.16 13.82 18.21
CA LEU A 599 10.10 13.74 19.23
C LEU A 599 10.47 12.82 20.41
N SER A 600 11.34 11.83 20.21
CA SER A 600 11.82 10.97 21.30
C SER A 600 12.81 11.68 22.23
N ALA A 601 13.60 12.63 21.70
CA ALA A 601 14.42 13.48 22.56
C ALA A 601 13.55 14.42 23.42
N ASP A 602 12.47 14.97 22.86
CA ASP A 602 11.47 15.72 23.63
C ASP A 602 10.80 14.86 24.70
N HIS A 603 10.50 13.58 24.38
CA HIS A 603 9.97 12.62 25.35
C HIS A 603 10.90 12.46 26.55
N VAL A 604 12.21 12.26 26.31
CA VAL A 604 13.20 12.21 27.39
C VAL A 604 13.18 13.50 28.22
N LEU A 605 13.16 14.68 27.60
CA LEU A 605 13.15 15.95 28.32
C LEU A 605 11.91 16.14 29.19
N MET A 606 10.72 15.77 28.69
CA MET A 606 9.48 15.82 29.47
C MET A 606 9.59 14.98 30.75
N VAL A 607 10.15 13.76 30.64
CA VAL A 607 10.39 12.87 31.78
C VAL A 607 11.41 13.47 32.75
N VAL A 608 12.57 13.93 32.24
CA VAL A 608 13.62 14.54 33.06
C VAL A 608 13.07 15.72 33.86
N TYR A 609 12.35 16.63 33.21
CA TYR A 609 11.81 17.82 33.88
C TYR A 609 10.72 17.51 34.88
N ARG A 610 9.87 16.50 34.62
CA ARG A 610 8.92 16.03 35.63
C ARG A 610 9.63 15.41 36.84
N LYS A 611 10.56 14.47 36.62
CA LYS A 611 11.26 13.74 37.70
C LYS A 611 12.19 14.64 38.53
N THR A 612 12.69 15.73 37.93
CA THR A 612 13.52 16.74 38.63
C THR A 612 12.71 17.92 39.20
N ASN A 613 11.37 17.83 39.20
CA ASN A 613 10.47 18.86 39.73
C ASN A 613 10.65 20.25 39.08
N GLN A 614 10.81 20.27 37.76
CA GLN A 614 10.87 21.48 36.91
C GLN A 614 9.63 21.58 35.99
N PRO A 615 8.40 21.71 36.55
CA PRO A 615 7.16 21.58 35.79
C PRO A 615 6.99 22.64 34.69
N GLU A 616 7.53 23.85 34.88
CA GLU A 616 7.42 24.92 33.89
C GLU A 616 8.18 24.60 32.59
N LYS A 617 9.35 23.95 32.69
CA LYS A 617 10.10 23.49 31.50
C LYS A 617 9.34 22.38 30.77
N ALA A 618 8.81 21.40 31.51
CA ALA A 618 8.02 20.32 30.93
C ALA A 618 6.76 20.86 30.22
N LYS A 619 6.02 21.78 30.87
CA LYS A 619 4.84 22.43 30.29
C LYS A 619 5.14 23.22 29.04
N ALA A 620 6.30 23.87 28.95
CA ALA A 620 6.71 24.60 27.75
C ALA A 620 6.86 23.66 26.54
N ILE A 621 7.53 22.52 26.72
CA ILE A 621 7.67 21.50 25.67
C ILE A 621 6.30 20.93 25.30
N ILE A 622 5.52 20.48 26.30
CA ILE A 622 4.19 19.89 26.10
C ILE A 622 3.27 20.84 25.35
N SER A 623 3.22 22.12 25.75
CA SER A 623 2.33 23.11 25.12
C SER A 623 2.74 23.38 23.67
N SER A 624 4.05 23.48 23.41
CA SER A 624 4.56 23.63 22.04
C SER A 624 4.22 22.43 21.16
N LEU A 625 4.42 21.22 21.67
CA LEU A 625 4.11 19.98 20.93
C LEU A 625 2.62 19.82 20.70
N LEU A 626 1.75 20.06 21.69
CA LEU A 626 0.30 19.89 21.54
C LEU A 626 -0.38 21.01 20.75
N GLU A 627 0.31 22.15 20.54
CA GLU A 627 -0.14 23.16 19.58
C GLU A 627 -0.03 22.63 18.15
N GLU A 628 1.11 22.05 17.78
CA GLU A 628 1.36 21.54 16.41
C GLU A 628 0.81 20.12 16.20
N LEU A 629 0.96 19.24 17.19
CA LEU A 629 0.61 17.82 17.18
C LEU A 629 -0.36 17.50 18.33
N PRO A 630 -1.63 17.94 18.26
CA PRO A 630 -2.59 17.74 19.34
C PRO A 630 -2.94 16.28 19.62
N LEU A 631 -2.54 15.34 18.78
CA LEU A 631 -2.73 13.90 18.95
C LEU A 631 -1.41 13.17 19.27
N TYR A 632 -0.34 13.89 19.62
CA TYR A 632 0.88 13.28 20.13
C TYR A 632 0.66 12.80 21.57
N HIS A 633 0.23 11.53 21.69
CA HIS A 633 -0.24 10.97 22.96
C HIS A 633 0.85 10.86 24.05
N VAL A 634 2.13 10.85 23.68
CA VAL A 634 3.24 10.96 24.64
C VAL A 634 3.15 12.26 25.44
N ALA A 635 3.06 13.41 24.76
CA ALA A 635 2.96 14.71 25.42
C ALA A 635 1.65 14.84 26.21
N ARG A 636 0.55 14.22 25.74
CA ARG A 636 -0.71 14.17 26.49
C ARG A 636 -0.59 13.36 27.78
N PHE A 637 0.10 12.22 27.73
CA PHE A 637 0.30 11.39 28.91
C PHE A 637 1.18 12.10 29.94
N GLU A 638 2.27 12.74 29.50
CA GLU A 638 3.12 13.57 30.39
C GLU A 638 2.34 14.77 30.97
N ASN A 639 1.45 15.39 30.19
CA ASN A 639 0.55 16.44 30.68
C ASN A 639 -0.42 15.93 31.76
N TYR A 640 -0.95 14.72 31.58
CA TYR A 640 -1.79 14.03 32.58
C TYR A 640 -1.01 13.78 33.88
N LEU A 641 0.23 13.28 33.79
CA LEU A 641 1.09 13.03 34.95
C LEU A 641 1.45 14.31 35.71
N LEU A 642 1.68 15.44 35.01
CA LEU A 642 2.05 16.71 35.64
C LEU A 642 0.90 17.41 36.36
N ASN A 643 -0.28 17.44 35.75
CA ASN A 643 -1.38 18.28 36.24
C ASN A 643 -2.41 17.50 37.07
N GLY A 644 -2.31 16.17 37.12
CA GLY A 644 -3.38 15.33 37.69
C GLY A 644 -4.71 15.54 36.97
N ALA A 645 -4.66 15.84 35.66
CA ALA A 645 -5.84 16.07 34.83
C ALA A 645 -6.80 14.87 34.95
N ASP A 646 -8.10 15.09 34.75
CA ASP A 646 -9.10 14.02 34.79
C ASP A 646 -8.62 12.86 33.90
N LYS A 647 -8.60 11.63 34.44
CA LYS A 647 -8.25 10.40 33.70
C LYS A 647 -9.03 10.28 32.39
N ASN A 648 -10.22 10.90 32.35
CA ASN A 648 -11.07 10.95 31.17
C ASN A 648 -10.47 11.78 30.01
N ASP A 649 -9.64 12.81 30.26
CA ASP A 649 -9.12 13.69 29.21
C ASP A 649 -8.07 13.01 28.32
N PHE A 650 -7.09 12.30 28.91
CA PHE A 650 -6.06 11.58 28.15
C PHE A 650 -6.64 10.47 27.26
N GLY A 651 -7.40 9.54 27.84
CA GLY A 651 -7.91 8.38 27.11
C GLY A 651 -8.99 8.72 26.08
N SER A 652 -9.71 9.84 26.24
CA SER A 652 -10.86 10.18 25.37
C SER A 652 -10.50 10.46 23.91
N LEU A 653 -9.22 10.70 23.60
CA LEU A 653 -8.73 11.00 22.24
C LEU A 653 -8.01 9.82 21.58
N ILE A 654 -7.87 8.69 22.30
CA ILE A 654 -7.40 7.43 21.74
C ILE A 654 -8.66 6.63 21.35
N ARG A 655 -9.07 6.80 20.10
CA ARG A 655 -10.33 6.31 19.50
C ARG A 655 -10.10 5.38 18.32
N ASN A 656 -8.84 5.15 17.94
CA ASN A 656 -8.47 4.22 16.89
C ASN A 656 -8.95 2.79 17.22
N GLU A 657 -8.99 1.94 16.19
CA GLU A 657 -9.53 0.57 16.29
C GLU A 657 -8.87 -0.29 17.38
N LEU A 658 -7.56 -0.12 17.62
CA LEU A 658 -6.76 -0.93 18.55
C LEU A 658 -6.15 -0.03 19.64
N PRO A 659 -6.97 0.58 20.51
CA PRO A 659 -6.49 1.59 21.46
C PRO A 659 -5.53 0.99 22.50
N PHE A 660 -5.70 -0.31 22.83
CA PHE A 660 -4.78 -1.04 23.70
C PHE A 660 -3.36 -1.10 23.14
N GLU A 661 -3.18 -1.17 21.82
CA GLU A 661 -1.86 -1.14 21.19
C GLU A 661 -1.19 0.22 21.34
N THR A 662 -1.96 1.32 21.31
CA THR A 662 -1.43 2.67 21.58
C THR A 662 -0.87 2.77 23.01
N TYR A 663 -1.64 2.31 24.02
CA TYR A 663 -1.19 2.32 25.41
C TYR A 663 0.03 1.41 25.63
N MET A 664 0.04 0.21 25.04
CA MET A 664 1.18 -0.71 25.16
C MET A 664 2.44 -0.17 24.48
N GLU A 665 2.31 0.54 23.35
CA GLU A 665 3.45 1.15 22.67
C GLU A 665 4.10 2.25 23.52
N LEU A 666 3.28 3.10 24.13
CA LEU A 666 3.76 4.09 25.10
C LEU A 666 4.40 3.40 26.31
N ALA A 667 3.75 2.37 26.87
CA ALA A 667 4.23 1.68 28.08
C ALA A 667 5.58 0.98 27.85
N GLU A 668 5.80 0.39 26.67
CA GLU A 668 7.07 -0.26 26.33
C GLU A 668 8.24 0.73 26.37
N TRP A 669 8.05 1.97 25.90
CA TRP A 669 9.12 2.96 25.98
C TRP A 669 9.48 3.27 27.44
N TYR A 670 8.48 3.54 28.29
CA TYR A 670 8.71 3.83 29.72
C TYR A 670 9.39 2.67 30.44
N GLU A 671 8.96 1.44 30.18
CA GLU A 671 9.61 0.22 30.67
C GLU A 671 11.08 0.19 30.24
N SER A 672 11.37 0.43 28.97
CA SER A 672 12.74 0.41 28.42
C SER A 672 13.64 1.53 28.96
N ALA A 673 13.05 2.62 29.46
CA ALA A 673 13.74 3.77 30.06
C ALA A 673 13.86 3.65 31.60
N GLY A 674 13.40 2.55 32.21
CA GLY A 674 13.44 2.33 33.66
C GLY A 674 12.35 3.06 34.45
N CYS A 675 11.28 3.50 33.78
CA CYS A 675 10.14 4.21 34.35
C CYS A 675 8.93 3.27 34.56
N ASP A 676 9.10 2.24 35.39
CA ASP A 676 8.12 1.16 35.55
C ASP A 676 6.75 1.63 36.09
N GLU A 677 6.72 2.67 36.94
CA GLU A 677 5.47 3.23 37.50
C GLU A 677 4.58 3.85 36.42
N GLU A 678 5.19 4.58 35.48
CA GLU A 678 4.52 5.17 34.33
C GLU A 678 4.01 4.09 33.37
N ALA A 679 4.83 3.06 33.12
CA ALA A 679 4.42 1.91 32.31
C ALA A 679 3.20 1.20 32.93
N LEU A 680 3.21 0.93 34.25
CA LEU A 680 2.05 0.37 34.97
C LEU A 680 0.82 1.27 34.91
N THR A 681 1.01 2.59 34.94
CA THR A 681 -0.07 3.57 34.80
C THR A 681 -0.71 3.47 33.42
N LEU A 682 0.07 3.42 32.34
CA LEU A 682 -0.43 3.23 30.98
C LEU A 682 -1.15 1.89 30.79
N LEU A 683 -0.57 0.80 31.32
CA LEU A 683 -1.18 -0.53 31.28
C LEU A 683 -2.52 -0.60 32.04
N SER A 684 -2.78 0.34 32.97
CA SER A 684 -4.08 0.43 33.65
C SER A 684 -5.21 1.00 32.78
N PHE A 685 -4.89 1.68 31.67
CA PHE A 685 -5.86 2.14 30.67
C PHE A 685 -6.21 1.08 29.63
N VAL A 686 -5.40 0.02 29.53
CA VAL A 686 -5.66 -1.08 28.59
C VAL A 686 -6.90 -1.86 29.06
N PRO A 687 -7.95 -1.98 28.24
CA PRO A 687 -9.04 -2.92 28.48
C PRO A 687 -8.48 -4.33 28.65
N ASP A 688 -9.24 -5.24 29.27
CA ASP A 688 -8.74 -6.59 29.62
C ASP A 688 -8.16 -7.36 28.42
N TYR A 689 -6.84 -7.29 28.27
CA TYR A 689 -6.06 -7.86 27.18
C TYR A 689 -4.94 -8.74 27.78
N PRO A 690 -4.80 -10.03 27.38
CA PRO A 690 -3.89 -10.96 28.06
C PRO A 690 -2.44 -10.49 28.12
N VAL A 691 -1.90 -10.02 26.99
CA VAL A 691 -0.48 -9.61 26.87
C VAL A 691 -0.16 -8.41 27.76
N ALA A 692 -1.08 -7.44 27.86
CA ALA A 692 -0.94 -6.32 28.77
C ALA A 692 -0.96 -6.76 30.24
N ASN A 693 -1.81 -7.73 30.60
CA ASN A 693 -1.85 -8.28 31.95
C ASN A 693 -0.59 -9.08 32.31
N TYR A 694 0.02 -9.82 31.38
CA TYR A 694 1.33 -10.45 31.62
C TYR A 694 2.42 -9.41 31.89
N LYS A 695 2.48 -8.34 31.09
CA LYS A 695 3.41 -7.23 31.34
C LYS A 695 3.15 -6.57 32.70
N LYS A 696 1.90 -6.30 33.02
CA LYS A 696 1.51 -5.73 34.32
C LYS A 696 1.94 -6.62 35.48
N ALA A 697 1.71 -7.93 35.39
CA ALA A 697 2.12 -8.89 36.40
C ALA A 697 3.64 -8.87 36.61
N TYR A 698 4.40 -8.88 35.51
CA TYR A 698 5.87 -8.83 35.56
C TYR A 698 6.40 -7.56 36.22
N LEU A 699 5.86 -6.38 35.85
CA LEU A 699 6.28 -5.12 36.45
C LEU A 699 5.92 -5.02 37.95
N LEU A 700 4.75 -5.52 38.36
CA LEU A 700 4.38 -5.59 39.78
C LEU A 700 5.30 -6.51 40.57
N HIS A 701 5.69 -7.65 39.99
CA HIS A 701 6.68 -8.55 40.58
C HIS A 701 8.03 -7.85 40.77
N LYS A 702 8.52 -7.13 39.74
CA LYS A 702 9.77 -6.34 39.82
C LYS A 702 9.72 -5.27 40.92
N GLN A 703 8.54 -4.72 41.22
CA GLN A 703 8.30 -3.77 42.31
C GLN A 703 8.09 -4.44 43.69
N GLY A 704 8.01 -5.77 43.76
CA GLY A 704 7.75 -6.52 44.99
C GLY A 704 6.27 -6.63 45.40
N ASP A 705 5.32 -6.18 44.56
CA ASP A 705 3.88 -6.41 44.78
C ASP A 705 3.47 -7.79 44.25
N GLU A 706 3.81 -8.83 45.00
CA GLU A 706 3.51 -10.22 44.62
C GLU A 706 2.00 -10.53 44.58
N ALA A 707 1.21 -9.86 45.42
CA ALA A 707 -0.23 -10.07 45.46
C ALA A 707 -0.90 -9.49 44.20
N GLY A 708 -0.56 -8.25 43.83
CA GLY A 708 -1.02 -7.63 42.59
C GLY A 708 -0.50 -8.34 41.35
N SER A 709 0.78 -8.76 41.37
CA SER A 709 1.40 -9.56 40.32
C SER A 709 0.63 -10.84 40.04
N LEU A 710 0.36 -11.65 41.09
CA LEU A 710 -0.36 -12.90 40.94
C LEU A 710 -1.80 -12.66 40.44
N ALA A 711 -2.48 -11.63 40.95
CA ALA A 711 -3.83 -11.30 40.48
C ALA A 711 -3.86 -10.91 38.99
N ALA A 712 -2.89 -10.13 38.51
CA ALA A 712 -2.77 -9.79 37.10
C ALA A 712 -2.42 -11.02 36.24
N LEU A 713 -1.57 -11.92 36.73
CA LEU A 713 -1.19 -13.15 36.04
C LEU A 713 -2.37 -14.12 35.88
N GLU A 714 -3.15 -14.34 36.94
CA GLU A 714 -4.37 -15.16 36.87
C GLU A 714 -5.38 -14.55 35.90
N LYS A 715 -5.48 -13.22 35.86
CA LYS A 715 -6.32 -12.51 34.88
C LYS A 715 -5.83 -12.72 33.44
N ALA A 716 -4.52 -12.70 33.21
CA ALA A 716 -3.93 -12.98 31.91
C ALA A 716 -4.23 -14.41 31.44
N ASN A 717 -4.04 -15.40 32.33
CA ASN A 717 -4.34 -16.81 32.08
C ASN A 717 -5.85 -17.07 31.93
N ALA A 718 -6.74 -16.26 32.51
CA ALA A 718 -8.18 -16.36 32.27
C ALA A 718 -8.63 -15.73 30.94
N GLY A 719 -7.84 -14.82 30.37
CA GLY A 719 -8.18 -14.07 29.17
C GLY A 719 -8.22 -14.94 27.90
N SER A 720 -9.13 -14.62 26.98
CA SER A 720 -9.27 -15.31 25.70
C SER A 720 -8.09 -15.01 24.76
N PRO A 721 -7.57 -16.00 24.00
CA PRO A 721 -6.57 -15.76 22.96
C PRO A 721 -7.14 -15.19 21.66
N GLN A 722 -8.46 -14.99 21.59
CA GLN A 722 -9.15 -14.47 20.43
C GLN A 722 -8.61 -13.09 20.02
N SER A 723 -8.07 -13.01 18.79
CA SER A 723 -7.54 -11.76 18.21
C SER A 723 -6.41 -11.12 19.05
N VAL A 724 -5.60 -11.93 19.73
CA VAL A 724 -4.43 -11.50 20.51
C VAL A 724 -3.16 -11.76 19.71
N PHE A 725 -2.62 -10.73 19.04
CA PHE A 725 -1.54 -10.83 18.05
C PHE A 725 -0.26 -10.12 18.53
N PRO A 726 0.48 -10.68 19.51
CA PRO A 726 1.66 -10.05 20.06
C PRO A 726 2.84 -10.08 19.07
N PHE A 727 3.60 -8.99 19.03
CA PHE A 727 4.73 -8.82 18.10
C PHE A 727 5.97 -8.18 18.73
N ARG A 728 5.88 -7.68 19.97
CA ARG A 728 6.98 -6.96 20.63
C ARG A 728 7.97 -7.93 21.29
N PRO A 729 9.26 -7.93 20.90
CA PRO A 729 10.28 -8.76 21.54
C PRO A 729 10.39 -8.54 23.06
N SER A 730 10.20 -7.30 23.54
CA SER A 730 10.28 -6.95 24.97
C SER A 730 9.29 -7.74 25.85
N THR A 731 8.17 -8.18 25.29
CA THR A 731 7.17 -8.97 26.03
C THR A 731 7.66 -10.37 26.40
N LEU A 732 8.69 -10.89 25.71
CA LEU A 732 9.20 -12.24 25.95
C LEU A 732 9.71 -12.44 27.38
N GLU A 733 10.26 -11.39 28.01
CA GLU A 733 10.77 -11.47 29.38
C GLU A 733 9.64 -11.74 30.38
N ALA A 734 8.56 -10.96 30.29
CA ALA A 734 7.35 -11.16 31.10
C ALA A 734 6.71 -12.53 30.88
N LEU A 735 6.66 -13.02 29.63
CA LEU A 735 6.09 -14.33 29.32
C LEU A 735 6.95 -15.49 29.84
N LYS A 736 8.28 -15.41 29.70
CA LYS A 736 9.20 -16.42 30.23
C LYS A 736 9.12 -16.48 31.76
N TRP A 737 9.06 -15.33 32.42
CA TRP A 737 8.83 -15.27 33.87
C TRP A 737 7.48 -15.89 34.25
N ALA A 738 6.39 -15.51 33.58
CA ALA A 738 5.05 -16.02 33.85
C ALA A 738 4.97 -17.55 33.74
N GLU A 739 5.65 -18.14 32.75
CA GLU A 739 5.75 -19.59 32.57
C GLU A 739 6.34 -20.30 33.79
N THR A 740 7.27 -19.68 34.52
CA THR A 740 7.86 -20.26 35.74
C THR A 740 6.96 -20.19 36.97
N VAL A 741 5.97 -19.28 36.96
CA VAL A 741 5.13 -18.98 38.14
C VAL A 741 3.74 -19.62 38.04
N ARG A 742 3.08 -19.47 36.88
CA ARG A 742 1.76 -20.05 36.56
C ARG A 742 1.72 -20.50 35.09
N PRO A 743 2.21 -21.71 34.78
CA PRO A 743 2.22 -22.23 33.42
C PRO A 743 0.81 -22.28 32.80
N ASP A 744 0.70 -21.86 31.55
CA ASP A 744 -0.51 -21.96 30.72
C ASP A 744 -0.06 -22.12 29.26
N TRP A 745 -0.79 -22.90 28.46
CA TRP A 745 -0.42 -23.12 27.06
C TRP A 745 -0.41 -21.83 26.24
N LYS A 746 -1.23 -20.83 26.61
CA LYS A 746 -1.27 -19.52 25.95
C LYS A 746 0.03 -18.76 26.08
N ILE A 747 0.79 -18.97 27.15
CA ILE A 747 2.10 -18.35 27.34
C ILE A 747 3.05 -18.85 26.23
N GLY A 748 3.11 -20.17 26.01
CA GLY A 748 3.89 -20.76 24.91
C GLY A 748 3.40 -20.32 23.53
N TYR A 749 2.08 -20.20 23.34
CA TYR A 749 1.49 -19.68 22.11
C TYR A 749 1.89 -18.21 21.84
N TYR A 750 1.77 -17.31 22.81
CA TYR A 750 2.16 -15.91 22.64
C TYR A 750 3.67 -15.73 22.45
N GLN A 751 4.50 -16.51 23.17
CA GLN A 751 5.94 -16.53 22.90
C GLN A 751 6.21 -16.98 21.46
N GLY A 752 5.56 -18.05 20.99
CA GLY A 752 5.73 -18.58 19.64
C GLY A 752 5.32 -17.58 18.56
N LEU A 753 4.21 -16.83 18.75
CA LEU A 753 3.81 -15.76 17.83
C LEU A 753 4.84 -14.64 17.76
N ILE A 754 5.42 -14.22 18.89
CA ILE A 754 6.48 -13.19 18.89
C ILE A 754 7.74 -13.70 18.18
N TYR A 755 8.19 -14.94 18.44
CA TYR A 755 9.34 -15.50 17.73
C TYR A 755 9.09 -15.61 16.22
N TRP A 756 7.88 -15.98 15.81
CA TRP A 756 7.52 -16.04 14.39
C TRP A 756 7.46 -14.63 13.76
N ALA A 757 6.89 -13.64 14.44
CA ALA A 757 6.90 -12.24 14.00
C ALA A 757 8.32 -11.67 13.86
N ASN A 758 9.26 -12.22 14.63
CA ASN A 758 10.68 -11.93 14.56
C ASN A 758 11.46 -12.94 13.67
N HIS A 759 10.76 -13.61 12.75
CA HIS A 759 11.31 -14.51 11.73
C HIS A 759 12.02 -15.79 12.24
N ASN A 760 11.89 -16.14 13.52
CA ASN A 760 12.36 -17.41 14.07
C ASN A 760 11.24 -18.47 14.07
N LYS A 761 10.94 -18.99 12.87
CA LYS A 761 9.85 -19.96 12.64
C LYS A 761 10.11 -21.30 13.33
N GLU A 762 11.38 -21.71 13.41
CA GLU A 762 11.79 -22.93 14.08
C GLU A 762 11.46 -22.88 15.57
N LYS A 763 11.83 -21.78 16.25
CA LYS A 763 11.52 -21.60 17.68
C LYS A 763 10.03 -21.46 17.92
N ALA A 764 9.31 -20.77 17.04
CA ALA A 764 7.86 -20.67 17.11
C ALA A 764 7.20 -22.06 17.04
N LEU A 765 7.62 -22.90 16.09
CA LEU A 765 7.11 -24.26 15.95
C LEU A 765 7.45 -25.14 17.17
N GLU A 766 8.66 -25.00 17.73
CA GLU A 766 9.06 -25.68 18.96
C GLU A 766 8.08 -25.35 20.11
N LEU A 767 7.82 -24.06 20.34
CA LEU A 767 6.91 -23.59 21.39
C LEU A 767 5.46 -24.03 21.14
N PHE A 768 4.99 -23.95 19.90
CA PHE A 768 3.66 -24.42 19.52
C PHE A 768 3.49 -25.93 19.69
N ASN A 769 4.54 -26.73 19.50
CA ASN A 769 4.49 -28.17 19.77
C ASN A 769 4.53 -28.46 21.29
N GLY A 770 5.13 -27.57 22.08
CA GLY A 770 5.11 -27.63 23.55
C GLY A 770 3.76 -27.26 24.17
N CYS A 771 2.94 -26.47 23.47
CA CYS A 771 1.55 -26.21 23.86
C CYS A 771 0.76 -27.51 23.72
N GLY A 772 0.25 -28.05 24.83
CA GLY A 772 -0.53 -29.30 24.90
C GLY A 772 -1.86 -29.26 24.13
N GLU A 773 -2.93 -29.77 24.72
CA GLU A 773 -4.26 -29.59 24.11
C GLU A 773 -4.77 -28.17 24.37
N ALA A 774 -5.07 -27.43 23.30
CA ALA A 774 -5.63 -26.09 23.34
C ALA A 774 -7.11 -26.13 22.97
N ASP A 775 -7.94 -25.39 23.67
CA ASP A 775 -9.37 -25.23 23.39
C ASP A 775 -9.64 -24.09 22.39
N TYR A 776 -8.75 -23.92 21.41
CA TYR A 776 -8.77 -22.81 20.47
C TYR A 776 -8.41 -23.31 19.06
N ALA A 777 -9.40 -23.40 18.16
CA ALA A 777 -9.16 -23.90 16.80
C ALA A 777 -8.15 -23.06 15.99
N PRO A 778 -8.13 -21.71 16.06
CA PRO A 778 -7.15 -20.90 15.36
C PRO A 778 -5.69 -21.19 15.74
N PHE A 779 -5.40 -21.58 17.00
CA PHE A 779 -4.06 -22.03 17.39
C PHE A 779 -3.57 -23.20 16.53
N TYR A 780 -4.43 -24.20 16.28
CA TYR A 780 -4.09 -25.33 15.43
C TYR A 780 -3.92 -24.93 13.96
N LEU A 781 -4.68 -23.94 13.47
CA LEU A 781 -4.51 -23.41 12.11
C LEU A 781 -3.16 -22.68 11.96
N SER A 782 -2.79 -21.84 12.92
CA SER A 782 -1.48 -21.17 12.98
C SER A 782 -0.33 -22.19 13.08
N ARG A 783 -0.46 -23.22 13.93
CA ARG A 783 0.55 -24.27 14.03
C ARG A 783 0.65 -25.11 12.76
N ALA A 784 -0.46 -25.35 12.07
CA ALA A 784 -0.50 -26.09 10.81
C ALA A 784 0.23 -25.37 9.67
N SER A 785 0.25 -24.03 9.64
CA SER A 785 0.96 -23.28 8.59
C SER A 785 2.49 -23.39 8.69
N LEU A 786 3.01 -23.65 9.90
CA LEU A 786 4.43 -23.94 10.14
C LEU A 786 4.80 -25.42 9.93
N LYS A 787 3.84 -26.29 9.60
CA LYS A 787 4.05 -27.74 9.41
C LYS A 787 3.86 -28.16 7.95
N SER A 788 4.33 -29.36 7.64
CA SER A 788 4.12 -30.03 6.35
C SER A 788 3.64 -31.47 6.53
N GLY A 789 3.14 -32.07 5.43
CA GLY A 789 2.74 -33.49 5.40
C GLY A 789 1.67 -33.88 6.42
N GLU A 790 1.78 -35.11 6.94
CA GLU A 790 0.80 -35.68 7.89
C GLU A 790 0.64 -34.86 9.18
N ALA A 791 1.74 -34.27 9.67
CA ALA A 791 1.72 -33.44 10.87
C ALA A 791 0.86 -32.16 10.68
N ARG A 792 0.88 -31.58 9.48
CA ARG A 792 -0.01 -30.46 9.12
C ARG A 792 -1.47 -30.92 9.08
N LEU A 793 -1.75 -32.06 8.44
CA LEU A 793 -3.12 -32.59 8.37
C LEU A 793 -3.70 -32.89 9.75
N ALA A 794 -2.89 -33.45 10.66
CA ALA A 794 -3.31 -33.73 12.03
C ALA A 794 -3.79 -32.46 12.76
N ASP A 795 -3.07 -31.34 12.61
CA ASP A 795 -3.48 -30.06 13.20
C ASP A 795 -4.74 -29.50 12.52
N LEU A 796 -4.87 -29.59 11.20
CA LEU A 796 -6.10 -29.15 10.51
C LEU A 796 -7.34 -29.95 10.93
N LEU A 797 -7.19 -31.27 11.11
CA LEU A 797 -8.25 -32.13 11.62
C LEU A 797 -8.56 -31.85 13.10
N LYS A 798 -7.54 -31.57 13.92
CA LYS A 798 -7.74 -31.15 15.31
C LYS A 798 -8.46 -29.80 15.39
N ALA A 799 -8.11 -28.84 14.55
CA ALA A 799 -8.84 -27.58 14.42
C ALA A 799 -10.33 -27.83 14.10
N GLU A 800 -10.62 -28.74 13.16
CA GLU A 800 -12.01 -29.11 12.80
C GLU A 800 -12.77 -29.75 13.98
N GLN A 801 -12.10 -30.59 14.76
CA GLN A 801 -12.67 -31.23 15.95
C GLN A 801 -12.94 -30.21 17.07
N THR A 802 -12.04 -29.26 17.28
CA THR A 802 -12.20 -28.20 18.28
C THR A 802 -13.32 -27.25 17.89
N GLU A 803 -13.27 -26.69 16.68
CA GLU A 803 -14.33 -25.84 16.15
C GLU A 803 -14.36 -25.86 14.62
N MET A 804 -15.50 -26.26 14.06
CA MET A 804 -15.73 -26.17 12.63
C MET A 804 -15.98 -24.71 12.20
N SER A 805 -14.98 -24.07 11.58
CA SER A 805 -15.09 -22.78 10.88
C SER A 805 -14.90 -22.93 9.36
N TRP A 806 -15.35 -21.96 8.56
CA TRP A 806 -15.10 -21.97 7.12
C TRP A 806 -13.59 -21.92 6.80
N ARG A 807 -12.77 -21.24 7.62
CA ARG A 807 -11.31 -21.19 7.49
C ARG A 807 -10.69 -22.57 7.65
N THR A 808 -11.15 -23.36 8.61
CA THR A 808 -10.74 -24.77 8.77
C THR A 808 -11.07 -25.59 7.53
N GLY A 809 -12.28 -25.42 6.98
CA GLY A 809 -12.68 -26.08 5.73
C GLY A 809 -11.82 -25.65 4.54
N PHE A 810 -11.51 -24.37 4.43
CA PHE A 810 -10.67 -23.82 3.37
C PHE A 810 -9.25 -24.39 3.44
N ALA A 811 -8.67 -24.42 4.65
CA ALA A 811 -7.35 -24.99 4.89
C ALA A 811 -7.28 -26.48 4.58
N LEU A 812 -8.28 -27.27 5.01
CA LEU A 812 -8.37 -28.71 4.68
C LEU A 812 -8.50 -28.95 3.18
N ILE A 813 -9.38 -28.21 2.49
CA ILE A 813 -9.54 -28.34 1.04
C ILE A 813 -8.23 -27.99 0.32
N ASN A 814 -7.56 -26.90 0.70
CA ASN A 814 -6.27 -26.53 0.13
C ASN A 814 -5.18 -27.58 0.39
N TYR A 815 -5.16 -28.19 1.57
CA TYR A 815 -4.25 -29.31 1.87
C TYR A 815 -4.51 -30.47 0.90
N TYR A 816 -5.76 -30.91 0.76
CA TYR A 816 -6.10 -32.03 -0.12
C TYR A 816 -5.80 -31.72 -1.59
N ILE A 817 -6.10 -30.50 -2.06
CA ILE A 817 -5.75 -30.05 -3.42
C ILE A 817 -4.25 -30.08 -3.65
N SER A 818 -3.45 -29.55 -2.71
CA SER A 818 -1.98 -29.48 -2.85
C SER A 818 -1.32 -30.86 -2.86
N ASN A 819 -1.99 -31.87 -2.28
CA ASN A 819 -1.55 -33.26 -2.27
C ASN A 819 -2.24 -34.13 -3.35
N ASN A 820 -2.94 -33.53 -4.32
CA ASN A 820 -3.70 -34.24 -5.37
C ASN A 820 -4.78 -35.22 -4.84
N GLN A 821 -5.24 -35.03 -3.61
CA GLN A 821 -6.28 -35.82 -2.95
C GLN A 821 -7.68 -35.27 -3.29
N TRP A 822 -8.01 -35.28 -4.59
CA TRP A 822 -9.18 -34.58 -5.13
C TRP A 822 -10.53 -35.09 -4.59
N GLN A 823 -10.66 -36.38 -4.27
CA GLN A 823 -11.90 -36.94 -3.71
C GLN A 823 -12.15 -36.43 -2.29
N GLN A 824 -11.11 -36.41 -1.45
CA GLN A 824 -11.20 -35.82 -0.10
C GLN A 824 -11.52 -34.32 -0.18
N ALA A 825 -10.99 -33.60 -1.18
CA ALA A 825 -11.32 -32.20 -1.42
C ALA A 825 -12.81 -32.02 -1.81
N VAL A 826 -13.39 -32.93 -2.62
CA VAL A 826 -14.82 -32.94 -2.95
C VAL A 826 -15.69 -33.22 -1.72
N GLU A 827 -15.34 -34.23 -0.92
CA GLU A 827 -16.08 -34.58 0.30
C GLU A 827 -16.07 -33.44 1.32
N THR A 828 -14.89 -32.88 1.57
CA THR A 828 -14.71 -31.72 2.47
C THR A 828 -15.43 -30.49 1.92
N GLY A 829 -15.26 -30.19 0.63
CA GLY A 829 -15.94 -29.09 -0.04
C GLY A 829 -17.46 -29.18 0.10
N LYS A 830 -18.05 -30.35 -0.19
CA LYS A 830 -19.48 -30.61 -0.04
C LYS A 830 -19.97 -30.42 1.40
N LYS A 831 -19.21 -30.91 2.38
CA LYS A 831 -19.50 -30.74 3.82
C LYS A 831 -19.55 -29.25 4.18
N TYR A 832 -18.56 -28.47 3.77
CA TYR A 832 -18.42 -27.07 4.13
C TYR A 832 -19.32 -26.13 3.34
N THR A 833 -19.58 -26.36 2.03
CA THR A 833 -20.57 -25.56 1.29
C THR A 833 -22.00 -25.80 1.79
N LYS A 834 -22.28 -26.97 2.39
CA LYS A 834 -23.58 -27.19 3.05
C LYS A 834 -23.71 -26.34 4.32
N LYS A 835 -22.64 -26.16 5.08
CA LYS A 835 -22.63 -25.37 6.33
C LYS A 835 -22.52 -23.86 6.05
N TYR A 836 -21.78 -23.47 5.01
CA TYR A 836 -21.49 -22.09 4.62
C TYR A 836 -21.86 -21.83 3.15
N PRO A 837 -23.15 -21.91 2.77
CA PRO A 837 -23.59 -21.88 1.38
C PRO A 837 -23.27 -20.56 0.65
N SER A 838 -23.13 -19.46 1.38
CA SER A 838 -22.81 -18.13 0.81
C SER A 838 -21.31 -17.83 0.77
N ASN A 839 -20.45 -18.70 1.33
CA ASN A 839 -19.00 -18.47 1.33
C ASN A 839 -18.40 -18.89 -0.01
N TYR A 840 -18.13 -17.91 -0.88
CA TYR A 840 -17.62 -18.17 -2.22
C TYR A 840 -16.19 -18.71 -2.22
N TYR A 841 -15.35 -18.45 -1.19
CA TYR A 841 -14.00 -19.02 -1.11
C TYR A 841 -14.04 -20.55 -1.09
N ILE A 842 -14.89 -21.13 -0.22
CA ILE A 842 -15.14 -22.57 -0.19
C ILE A 842 -15.83 -23.03 -1.49
N GLY A 843 -16.82 -22.26 -1.96
CA GLY A 843 -17.55 -22.57 -3.19
C GLY A 843 -16.62 -22.74 -4.40
N LEU A 844 -15.66 -21.83 -4.60
CA LEU A 844 -14.69 -21.87 -5.69
C LEU A 844 -13.71 -23.04 -5.55
N LYS A 845 -13.21 -23.31 -4.34
CA LYS A 845 -12.33 -24.47 -4.10
C LYS A 845 -13.07 -25.79 -4.31
N TYR A 846 -14.32 -25.88 -3.88
CA TYR A 846 -15.19 -27.02 -4.14
C TYR A 846 -15.47 -27.20 -5.64
N ALA A 847 -15.75 -26.10 -6.36
CA ALA A 847 -15.92 -26.13 -7.82
C ALA A 847 -14.65 -26.66 -8.52
N LYS A 848 -13.45 -26.22 -8.10
CA LYS A 848 -12.20 -26.76 -8.64
C LYS A 848 -12.05 -28.26 -8.36
N ALA A 849 -12.35 -28.72 -7.14
CA ALA A 849 -12.30 -30.15 -6.82
C ALA A 849 -13.31 -30.98 -7.64
N LEU A 850 -14.53 -30.47 -7.88
CA LEU A 850 -15.50 -31.10 -8.77
C LEU A 850 -14.97 -31.18 -10.21
N CYS A 851 -14.34 -30.11 -10.70
CA CYS A 851 -13.75 -30.07 -12.04
C CYS A 851 -12.66 -31.14 -12.20
N GLU A 852 -11.72 -31.22 -11.26
CA GLU A 852 -10.59 -32.17 -11.33
C GLU A 852 -11.01 -33.63 -11.13
N THR A 853 -12.18 -33.90 -10.54
CA THR A 853 -12.78 -35.24 -10.42
C THR A 853 -13.71 -35.62 -11.58
N GLY A 854 -13.79 -34.80 -12.63
CA GLY A 854 -14.63 -35.06 -13.81
C GLY A 854 -16.12 -34.72 -13.63
N GLN A 855 -16.50 -34.11 -12.50
CA GLN A 855 -17.87 -33.68 -12.20
C GLN A 855 -18.15 -32.30 -12.81
N TYR A 856 -17.96 -32.17 -14.13
CA TYR A 856 -18.03 -30.88 -14.84
C TYR A 856 -19.40 -30.22 -14.77
N GLN A 857 -20.49 -30.97 -14.95
CA GLN A 857 -21.84 -30.38 -14.92
C GLN A 857 -22.22 -29.89 -13.51
N PRO A 858 -21.97 -30.65 -12.42
CA PRO A 858 -22.08 -30.11 -11.06
C PRO A 858 -21.21 -28.87 -10.82
N CYS A 859 -19.96 -28.86 -11.30
CA CYS A 859 -19.06 -27.71 -11.21
C CYS A 859 -19.65 -26.45 -11.87
N ILE A 860 -20.05 -26.55 -13.15
CA ILE A 860 -20.66 -25.45 -13.91
C ILE A 860 -21.95 -24.96 -13.23
N SER A 861 -22.81 -25.87 -12.78
CA SER A 861 -24.04 -25.53 -12.06
C SER A 861 -23.78 -24.82 -10.73
N LEU A 862 -22.72 -25.17 -10.01
CA LEU A 862 -22.32 -24.47 -8.79
C LEU A 862 -21.81 -23.06 -9.11
N LEU A 863 -20.90 -22.92 -10.08
CA LEU A 863 -20.34 -21.63 -10.50
C LEU A 863 -21.43 -20.65 -10.99
N SER A 864 -22.46 -21.14 -11.69
CA SER A 864 -23.59 -20.30 -12.13
C SER A 864 -24.44 -19.71 -10.99
N LYS A 865 -24.27 -20.21 -9.75
CA LYS A 865 -25.03 -19.78 -8.57
C LYS A 865 -24.19 -19.02 -7.55
N ILE A 866 -22.86 -19.14 -7.62
CA ILE A 866 -21.97 -18.42 -6.73
C ILE A 866 -21.97 -16.95 -7.14
N GLN A 867 -22.04 -16.06 -6.15
CA GLN A 867 -21.73 -14.64 -6.33
C GLN A 867 -20.35 -14.38 -5.72
N VAL A 868 -19.37 -14.09 -6.56
CA VAL A 868 -18.03 -13.68 -6.15
C VAL A 868 -18.03 -12.16 -5.99
N LEU A 869 -17.50 -11.70 -4.86
CA LEU A 869 -17.09 -10.31 -4.68
C LEU A 869 -15.56 -10.31 -4.80
N PRO A 870 -15.01 -9.93 -5.96
CA PRO A 870 -13.61 -10.16 -6.25
C PRO A 870 -12.72 -9.22 -5.43
N ASN A 871 -11.47 -9.65 -5.26
CA ASN A 871 -10.37 -8.75 -4.96
C ASN A 871 -9.75 -8.22 -6.25
N GLU A 872 -8.86 -7.24 -6.12
CA GLU A 872 -8.17 -6.68 -7.28
C GLU A 872 -7.43 -7.77 -8.08
N GLY A 873 -7.67 -7.83 -9.40
CA GLY A 873 -7.04 -8.80 -10.29
C GLY A 873 -7.55 -10.25 -10.16
N SER A 874 -8.64 -10.51 -9.43
CA SER A 874 -9.15 -11.87 -9.27
C SER A 874 -9.60 -12.49 -10.61
N TYR A 875 -9.17 -13.73 -10.88
CA TYR A 875 -9.57 -14.50 -12.08
C TYR A 875 -10.01 -15.95 -11.78
N ALA A 876 -9.88 -16.38 -10.51
CA ALA A 876 -10.02 -17.79 -10.14
C ALA A 876 -11.38 -18.42 -10.51
N GLY A 877 -12.49 -17.70 -10.29
CA GLY A 877 -13.82 -18.20 -10.63
C GLY A 877 -13.97 -18.48 -12.13
N ARG A 878 -13.51 -17.55 -12.96
CA ARG A 878 -13.52 -17.69 -14.42
C ARG A 878 -12.57 -18.77 -14.92
N ALA A 879 -11.38 -18.91 -14.31
CA ALA A 879 -10.44 -19.98 -14.62
C ALA A 879 -11.11 -21.35 -14.48
N VAL A 880 -11.76 -21.61 -13.33
CA VAL A 880 -12.44 -22.90 -13.09
C VAL A 880 -13.64 -23.09 -14.03
N TYR A 881 -14.38 -22.02 -14.34
CA TYR A 881 -15.48 -22.09 -15.31
C TYR A 881 -15.00 -22.48 -16.72
N ARG A 882 -13.92 -21.85 -17.18
CA ARG A 882 -13.28 -22.16 -18.47
C ARG A 882 -12.74 -23.60 -18.47
N GLU A 883 -12.02 -23.99 -17.42
CA GLU A 883 -11.49 -25.36 -17.25
C GLU A 883 -12.60 -26.41 -17.31
N ALA A 884 -13.70 -26.24 -16.56
CA ALA A 884 -14.78 -27.24 -16.51
C ALA A 884 -15.45 -27.44 -17.88
N ASN A 885 -15.65 -26.35 -18.63
CA ASN A 885 -16.21 -26.42 -19.97
C ASN A 885 -15.24 -27.06 -20.98
N LEU A 886 -13.96 -26.67 -20.95
CA LEU A 886 -12.94 -27.21 -21.87
C LEU A 886 -12.62 -28.68 -21.57
N TYR A 887 -12.49 -29.08 -20.30
CA TYR A 887 -12.27 -30.48 -19.94
C TYR A 887 -13.44 -31.37 -20.38
N LYS A 888 -14.68 -30.90 -20.19
CA LYS A 888 -15.87 -31.58 -20.69
C LYS A 888 -15.87 -31.68 -22.22
N ALA A 889 -15.44 -30.63 -22.92
CA ALA A 889 -15.28 -30.65 -24.36
C ALA A 889 -14.19 -31.65 -24.82
N MET A 890 -13.05 -31.72 -24.13
CA MET A 890 -11.98 -32.69 -24.41
C MET A 890 -12.47 -34.14 -24.28
N GLU A 891 -13.23 -34.47 -23.23
CA GLU A 891 -13.83 -35.80 -23.09
C GLU A 891 -14.82 -36.13 -24.22
N GLN A 892 -15.63 -35.15 -24.61
CA GLN A 892 -16.60 -35.30 -25.68
C GLN A 892 -15.94 -35.45 -27.05
N LEU A 893 -14.79 -34.80 -27.24
CA LEU A 893 -14.00 -34.91 -28.44
C LEU A 893 -13.44 -36.34 -28.60
N GLY A 894 -12.92 -36.93 -27.51
CA GLY A 894 -12.55 -38.35 -27.48
C GLY A 894 -13.72 -39.30 -27.77
N LYS A 895 -14.94 -38.92 -27.38
CA LYS A 895 -16.19 -39.63 -27.69
C LYS A 895 -16.80 -39.25 -29.06
N LYS A 896 -16.11 -38.46 -29.88
CA LYS A 896 -16.56 -37.95 -31.20
C LYS A 896 -17.92 -37.23 -31.17
N SER A 897 -18.27 -36.65 -30.02
CA SER A 897 -19.53 -35.93 -29.80
C SER A 897 -19.40 -34.46 -30.20
N TYR A 898 -19.04 -34.21 -31.46
CA TYR A 898 -18.57 -32.90 -31.95
C TYR A 898 -19.53 -31.74 -31.71
N LYS A 899 -20.85 -31.94 -31.84
CA LYS A 899 -21.84 -30.87 -31.53
C LYS A 899 -21.78 -30.42 -30.06
N GLN A 900 -21.50 -31.34 -29.14
CA GLN A 900 -21.35 -31.00 -27.73
C GLN A 900 -19.98 -30.35 -27.44
N VAL A 901 -18.93 -30.74 -28.17
CA VAL A 901 -17.64 -30.05 -28.13
C VAL A 901 -17.83 -28.58 -28.48
N LEU A 902 -18.43 -28.29 -29.64
CA LEU A 902 -18.70 -26.91 -30.08
C LEU A 902 -19.50 -26.13 -29.03
N LYS A 903 -20.54 -26.74 -28.43
CA LYS A 903 -21.33 -26.10 -27.38
C LYS A 903 -20.49 -25.73 -26.16
N ASN A 904 -19.73 -26.66 -25.60
CA ASN A 904 -18.97 -26.39 -24.37
C ASN A 904 -17.76 -25.48 -24.64
N VAL A 905 -17.14 -25.55 -25.83
CA VAL A 905 -16.08 -24.59 -26.22
C VAL A 905 -16.65 -23.18 -26.31
N GLU A 906 -17.80 -22.99 -26.97
CA GLU A 906 -18.43 -21.67 -27.02
C GLU A 906 -18.78 -21.14 -25.62
N THR A 907 -19.37 -21.97 -24.76
CA THR A 907 -19.65 -21.60 -23.36
C THR A 907 -18.37 -21.24 -22.59
N SER A 908 -17.22 -21.84 -22.89
CA SER A 908 -15.95 -21.49 -22.23
C SER A 908 -15.45 -20.06 -22.54
N LYS A 909 -15.88 -19.49 -23.67
CA LYS A 909 -15.53 -18.13 -24.11
C LYS A 909 -16.28 -17.04 -23.33
N GLU A 910 -17.37 -17.39 -22.65
CA GLU A 910 -18.16 -16.46 -21.83
C GLU A 910 -17.35 -15.93 -20.63
N TRP A 911 -17.65 -14.69 -20.20
CA TRP A 911 -17.08 -14.04 -19.02
C TRP A 911 -18.21 -13.72 -18.01
N PRO A 912 -18.63 -14.69 -17.17
CA PRO A 912 -19.77 -14.48 -16.27
C PRO A 912 -19.40 -13.52 -15.13
N GLU A 913 -20.04 -12.35 -15.08
CA GLU A 913 -19.72 -11.31 -14.08
C GLU A 913 -20.07 -11.73 -12.63
N ASN A 914 -20.98 -12.68 -12.45
CA ASN A 914 -21.25 -13.28 -11.12
C ASN A 914 -20.01 -13.98 -10.54
N LEU A 915 -19.00 -14.28 -11.36
CA LEU A 915 -17.71 -14.83 -10.95
C LEU A 915 -16.65 -13.75 -10.65
N GLY A 916 -17.05 -12.48 -10.60
CA GLY A 916 -16.20 -11.37 -10.19
C GLY A 916 -15.18 -10.95 -11.24
N VAL A 917 -15.47 -11.18 -12.52
CA VAL A 917 -14.59 -10.81 -13.64
C VAL A 917 -15.35 -10.02 -14.69
N GLY A 918 -14.68 -9.04 -15.29
CA GLY A 918 -15.13 -8.40 -16.52
C GLY A 918 -14.38 -8.91 -17.75
N LYS A 919 -14.96 -8.75 -18.94
CA LYS A 919 -14.34 -9.18 -20.20
C LYS A 919 -13.26 -8.16 -20.67
N PRO A 920 -12.01 -8.59 -20.92
CA PRO A 920 -10.97 -7.75 -21.53
C PRO A 920 -11.23 -7.53 -23.03
N TYR A 921 -10.45 -6.68 -23.69
CA TYR A 921 -10.54 -6.53 -25.15
C TYR A 921 -10.30 -7.85 -25.87
N ASP A 922 -10.98 -8.07 -27.00
CA ASP A 922 -10.88 -9.33 -27.75
C ASP A 922 -9.45 -9.67 -28.18
N ASN A 923 -8.64 -8.66 -28.51
CA ASN A 923 -7.23 -8.84 -28.89
C ASN A 923 -6.30 -9.22 -27.73
N MET A 924 -6.77 -9.18 -26.48
CA MET A 924 -6.03 -9.63 -25.30
C MET A 924 -6.38 -11.06 -24.89
N ILE A 925 -7.39 -11.67 -25.52
CA ILE A 925 -7.84 -13.02 -25.21
C ILE A 925 -7.10 -14.02 -26.10
N ASP A 926 -6.30 -14.90 -25.51
CA ASP A 926 -5.70 -16.03 -26.23
C ASP A 926 -6.72 -17.16 -26.39
N SER A 927 -7.45 -17.16 -27.52
CA SER A 927 -8.47 -18.18 -27.88
C SER A 927 -7.91 -19.40 -28.62
N ARG A 928 -6.59 -19.55 -28.73
CA ARG A 928 -5.99 -20.60 -29.58
C ARG A 928 -6.44 -22.01 -29.19
N LEU A 929 -6.62 -22.29 -27.90
CA LEU A 929 -7.06 -23.60 -27.43
C LEU A 929 -8.50 -23.89 -27.86
N GLU A 930 -9.39 -22.94 -27.63
CA GLU A 930 -10.78 -23.00 -28.06
C GLU A 930 -10.88 -23.22 -29.57
N ASP A 931 -10.20 -22.38 -30.35
CA ASP A 931 -10.25 -22.41 -31.82
C ASP A 931 -9.64 -23.70 -32.39
N TYR A 932 -8.58 -24.22 -31.77
CA TYR A 932 -7.99 -25.51 -32.13
C TYR A 932 -8.95 -26.67 -31.86
N MET A 933 -9.64 -26.68 -30.72
CA MET A 933 -10.65 -27.71 -30.40
C MET A 933 -11.89 -27.62 -31.31
N GLU A 934 -12.33 -26.41 -31.67
CA GLU A 934 -13.40 -26.22 -32.66
C GLU A 934 -12.99 -26.73 -34.04
N ALA A 935 -11.74 -26.49 -34.45
CA ALA A 935 -11.23 -26.99 -35.71
C ALA A 935 -11.29 -28.53 -35.77
N GLN A 936 -10.85 -29.20 -34.69
CA GLN A 936 -10.94 -30.66 -34.56
C GLN A 936 -12.40 -31.16 -34.61
N ALA A 937 -13.33 -30.44 -33.99
CA ALA A 937 -14.75 -30.80 -34.02
C ALA A 937 -15.38 -30.63 -35.42
N TYR A 938 -15.09 -29.53 -36.12
CA TYR A 938 -15.58 -29.30 -37.48
C TYR A 938 -14.97 -30.27 -38.49
N ALA A 939 -13.68 -30.59 -38.37
CA ALA A 939 -13.03 -31.63 -39.15
C ALA A 939 -13.74 -32.98 -38.96
N GLY A 940 -14.08 -33.32 -37.71
CA GLY A 940 -14.85 -34.51 -37.36
C GLY A 940 -16.29 -34.53 -37.90
N LEU A 941 -16.91 -33.36 -38.08
CA LEU A 941 -18.23 -33.20 -38.72
C LEU A 941 -18.16 -33.17 -40.26
N GLY A 942 -16.96 -33.18 -40.85
CA GLY A 942 -16.73 -33.11 -42.30
C GLY A 942 -16.73 -31.69 -42.88
N ASP A 943 -16.81 -30.64 -42.05
CA ASP A 943 -16.73 -29.24 -42.47
C ASP A 943 -15.26 -28.80 -42.55
N LYS A 944 -14.59 -29.21 -43.63
CA LYS A 944 -13.16 -28.92 -43.84
C LYS A 944 -12.87 -27.43 -43.95
N GLN A 945 -13.78 -26.66 -44.56
CA GLN A 945 -13.59 -25.23 -44.77
C GLN A 945 -13.48 -24.48 -43.44
N LYS A 946 -14.38 -24.77 -42.48
CA LYS A 946 -14.31 -24.14 -41.16
C LYS A 946 -13.10 -24.62 -40.36
N ALA A 947 -12.78 -25.92 -40.43
CA ALA A 947 -11.61 -26.46 -39.75
C ALA A 947 -10.31 -25.79 -40.23
N GLU A 948 -10.12 -25.67 -41.54
CA GLU A 948 -8.95 -25.00 -42.14
C GLU A 948 -8.89 -23.51 -41.77
N ALA A 949 -10.03 -22.80 -41.76
CA ALA A 949 -10.09 -21.40 -41.34
C ALA A 949 -9.66 -21.19 -39.88
N LEU A 950 -10.13 -22.06 -38.97
CA LEU A 950 -9.77 -22.01 -37.55
C LEU A 950 -8.30 -22.38 -37.33
N LEU A 951 -7.78 -23.42 -37.99
CA LEU A 951 -6.35 -23.77 -37.93
C LEU A 951 -5.47 -22.64 -38.45
N ALA A 952 -5.88 -21.97 -39.53
CA ALA A 952 -5.16 -20.80 -40.04
C ALA A 952 -5.15 -19.64 -39.02
N SER A 953 -6.25 -19.41 -38.30
CA SER A 953 -6.31 -18.44 -37.20
C SER A 953 -5.34 -18.80 -36.07
N VAL A 954 -5.37 -20.05 -35.60
CA VAL A 954 -4.48 -20.55 -34.54
C VAL A 954 -2.99 -20.45 -34.93
N ALA A 955 -2.67 -20.81 -36.18
CA ALA A 955 -1.33 -20.72 -36.74
C ALA A 955 -0.84 -19.27 -36.90
N GLY A 956 -1.75 -18.34 -37.23
CA GLY A 956 -1.47 -16.93 -37.46
C GLY A 956 -1.40 -16.06 -36.19
N TYR A 957 -1.65 -16.63 -35.01
CA TYR A 957 -1.64 -15.88 -33.76
C TYR A 957 -0.25 -15.28 -33.47
N PRO A 958 -0.16 -13.98 -33.14
CA PRO A 958 1.13 -13.33 -32.89
C PRO A 958 1.81 -13.86 -31.63
N CYS A 959 3.06 -14.32 -31.77
CA CYS A 959 3.87 -14.77 -30.63
C CYS A 959 4.52 -13.56 -29.92
N ALA A 960 4.30 -13.44 -28.60
CA ALA A 960 5.00 -12.46 -27.79
C ALA A 960 6.52 -12.72 -27.78
N ARG A 961 7.32 -11.65 -27.87
CA ARG A 961 8.79 -11.75 -27.82
C ARG A 961 9.35 -11.72 -26.41
N SER A 962 8.61 -11.15 -25.46
CA SER A 962 9.05 -10.97 -24.07
C SER A 962 8.85 -12.21 -23.20
N HIS A 963 7.85 -13.05 -23.49
CA HIS A 963 7.54 -14.25 -22.72
C HIS A 963 7.03 -15.36 -23.64
N PHE A 964 7.30 -16.61 -23.27
CA PHE A 964 6.73 -17.77 -23.97
C PHE A 964 5.36 -18.15 -23.39
N GLY A 965 4.39 -18.38 -24.28
CA GLY A 965 3.09 -18.96 -23.92
C GLY A 965 2.89 -20.32 -24.57
N SER A 966 2.39 -21.30 -23.81
CA SER A 966 2.16 -22.68 -24.23
C SER A 966 1.21 -22.83 -25.41
N GLY A 967 0.34 -21.84 -25.66
CA GLY A 967 -0.47 -21.77 -26.88
C GLY A 967 0.36 -21.80 -28.17
N ASN A 968 1.65 -21.46 -28.12
CA ASN A 968 2.56 -21.58 -29.27
C ASN A 968 2.70 -23.02 -29.76
N LEU A 969 2.52 -24.03 -28.88
CA LEU A 969 2.41 -25.43 -29.27
C LEU A 969 1.26 -25.65 -30.24
N LEU A 970 0.10 -25.07 -29.96
CA LEU A 970 -1.08 -25.20 -30.81
C LEU A 970 -0.87 -24.51 -32.16
N SER A 971 -0.22 -23.34 -32.18
CA SER A 971 0.16 -22.66 -33.43
C SER A 971 1.08 -23.53 -34.30
N ALA A 972 2.10 -24.17 -33.70
CA ALA A 972 2.99 -25.08 -34.41
C ALA A 972 2.28 -26.34 -34.94
N LEU A 973 1.38 -26.92 -34.15
CA LEU A 973 0.56 -28.07 -34.56
C LEU A 973 -0.42 -27.69 -35.68
N ALA A 974 -1.07 -26.54 -35.60
CA ALA A 974 -1.97 -26.05 -36.64
C ALA A 974 -1.24 -25.79 -37.97
N LEU A 975 -0.01 -25.27 -37.94
CA LEU A 975 0.85 -25.16 -39.12
C LEU A 975 1.17 -26.53 -39.73
N ARG A 976 1.53 -27.52 -38.90
CA ARG A 976 1.80 -28.89 -39.35
C ARG A 976 0.56 -29.53 -39.97
N GLU A 977 -0.60 -29.41 -39.33
CA GLU A 977 -1.88 -29.93 -39.82
C GLU A 977 -2.35 -29.25 -41.12
N SER A 978 -1.98 -27.98 -41.32
CA SER A 978 -2.23 -27.23 -42.56
C SER A 978 -1.19 -27.51 -43.67
N GLY A 979 -0.31 -28.50 -43.50
CA GLY A 979 0.71 -28.88 -44.48
C GLY A 979 1.96 -27.98 -44.51
N LYS A 980 2.13 -27.07 -43.55
CA LYS A 980 3.26 -26.11 -43.47
C LYS A 980 4.36 -26.57 -42.49
N GLN A 981 4.80 -27.83 -42.61
CA GLN A 981 5.72 -28.45 -41.65
C GLN A 981 7.05 -27.69 -41.48
N ALA A 982 7.66 -27.21 -42.57
CA ALA A 982 8.91 -26.46 -42.50
C ALA A 982 8.80 -25.12 -41.75
N GLU A 983 7.60 -24.53 -41.67
CA GLU A 983 7.34 -23.33 -40.88
C GLU A 983 7.20 -23.67 -39.39
N ALA A 984 6.44 -24.73 -39.09
CA ALA A 984 6.27 -25.24 -37.74
C ALA A 984 7.61 -25.66 -37.10
N ASP A 985 8.45 -26.40 -37.82
CA ASP A 985 9.76 -26.85 -37.31
C ASP A 985 10.70 -25.68 -37.01
N ARG A 986 10.67 -24.62 -37.85
CA ARG A 986 11.42 -23.38 -37.59
C ARG A 986 10.92 -22.64 -36.36
N MET A 987 9.60 -22.58 -36.17
CA MET A 987 8.99 -21.97 -34.99
C MET A 987 9.45 -22.69 -33.72
N VAL A 988 9.35 -24.01 -33.66
CA VAL A 988 9.76 -24.79 -32.46
C VAL A 988 11.25 -24.67 -32.18
N ALA A 989 12.09 -24.71 -33.21
CA ALA A 989 13.54 -24.52 -33.06
C ALA A 989 13.88 -23.15 -32.44
N SER A 990 13.13 -22.09 -32.79
CA SER A 990 13.37 -20.74 -32.26
C SER A 990 13.07 -20.60 -30.77
N TRP A 991 12.18 -21.43 -30.21
CA TRP A 991 11.81 -21.34 -28.80
C TRP A 991 12.98 -21.70 -27.88
N ALA A 992 13.72 -22.76 -28.22
CA ALA A 992 14.89 -23.20 -27.45
C ALA A 992 16.03 -22.18 -27.46
N THR A 993 16.14 -21.37 -28.52
CA THR A 993 17.10 -20.26 -28.58
C THR A 993 16.64 -19.06 -27.76
N SER A 994 15.35 -18.76 -27.79
CA SER A 994 14.79 -17.56 -27.16
C SER A 994 14.56 -17.74 -25.65
N PHE A 995 14.32 -18.98 -25.21
CA PHE A 995 13.95 -19.32 -23.83
C PHE A 995 14.58 -20.66 -23.38
N PRO A 996 15.93 -20.79 -23.41
CA PRO A 996 16.62 -22.08 -23.24
C PRO A 996 16.33 -22.78 -21.90
N GLU A 997 16.20 -22.01 -20.82
CA GLU A 997 15.97 -22.52 -19.46
C GLU A 997 14.49 -22.70 -19.10
N ASN A 998 13.56 -22.34 -20.00
CA ASN A 998 12.14 -22.38 -19.69
C ASN A 998 11.58 -23.81 -19.82
N ARG A 999 11.15 -24.39 -18.69
CA ARG A 999 10.60 -25.76 -18.65
C ARG A 999 9.31 -25.95 -19.46
N ILE A 1000 8.46 -24.93 -19.56
CA ILE A 1000 7.25 -24.96 -20.39
C ILE A 1000 7.64 -25.05 -21.87
N VAL A 1001 8.66 -24.30 -22.29
CA VAL A 1001 9.20 -24.36 -23.67
C VAL A 1001 9.73 -25.74 -23.99
N GLN A 1002 10.55 -26.30 -23.09
CA GLN A 1002 11.11 -27.64 -23.24
C GLN A 1002 9.99 -28.70 -23.34
N TRP A 1003 8.93 -28.56 -22.53
CA TRP A 1003 7.76 -29.44 -22.58
C TRP A 1003 7.01 -29.31 -23.91
N CYS A 1004 6.72 -28.09 -24.38
CA CYS A 1004 6.04 -27.85 -25.65
C CYS A 1004 6.82 -28.43 -26.83
N ALA A 1005 8.15 -28.25 -26.87
CA ALA A 1005 9.01 -28.83 -27.89
C ALA A 1005 8.99 -30.37 -27.87
N ALA A 1006 9.03 -30.98 -26.68
CA ALA A 1006 8.94 -32.42 -26.52
C ALA A 1006 7.61 -32.98 -27.04
N ILE A 1007 6.48 -32.34 -26.70
CA ILE A 1007 5.16 -32.74 -27.22
C ILE A 1007 5.09 -32.60 -28.74
N TYR A 1008 5.57 -31.49 -29.31
CA TYR A 1008 5.61 -31.28 -30.76
C TYR A 1008 6.41 -32.37 -31.50
N ASN A 1009 7.49 -32.86 -30.91
CA ASN A 1009 8.34 -33.92 -31.46
C ASN A 1009 7.86 -35.35 -31.15
N GLY A 1010 6.76 -35.51 -30.40
CA GLY A 1010 6.25 -36.82 -29.98
C GLY A 1010 7.03 -37.49 -28.84
N GLU A 1011 7.89 -36.74 -28.13
CA GLU A 1011 8.77 -37.20 -27.05
C GLU A 1011 8.01 -37.27 -25.70
N LYS A 1012 6.97 -38.12 -25.61
CA LYS A 1012 6.03 -38.15 -24.46
C LYS A 1012 6.68 -38.40 -23.09
N GLU A 1013 7.64 -39.33 -23.01
CA GLU A 1013 8.33 -39.64 -21.75
C GLU A 1013 9.17 -38.45 -21.24
N LYS A 1014 9.83 -37.75 -22.15
CA LYS A 1014 10.62 -36.55 -21.85
C LYS A 1014 9.72 -35.42 -21.36
N ALA A 1015 8.57 -35.22 -22.01
CA ALA A 1015 7.56 -34.24 -21.59
C ALA A 1015 7.01 -34.59 -20.18
N ALA A 1016 6.72 -35.86 -19.89
CA ALA A 1016 6.26 -36.29 -18.57
C ALA A 1016 7.30 -36.05 -17.46
N GLY A 1017 8.59 -36.22 -17.76
CA GLY A 1017 9.69 -35.90 -16.83
C GLY A 1017 9.75 -34.41 -16.47
N MET A 1018 9.49 -33.52 -17.42
CA MET A 1018 9.55 -32.07 -17.24
C MET A 1018 8.42 -31.51 -16.36
N LEU A 1019 7.26 -32.16 -16.31
CA LEU A 1019 6.16 -31.75 -15.43
C LEU A 1019 6.49 -31.94 -13.94
N LYS A 1020 7.47 -32.78 -13.60
CA LYS A 1020 7.87 -33.08 -12.22
C LYS A 1020 8.73 -31.98 -11.57
N SER A 1021 9.36 -31.11 -12.37
CA SER A 1021 10.27 -30.05 -11.92
C SER A 1021 9.78 -28.63 -12.27
N ARG A 1022 8.46 -28.46 -12.45
CA ARG A 1022 7.87 -27.22 -12.99
C ARG A 1022 7.68 -26.07 -11.99
N ASN A 1023 7.88 -26.31 -10.70
CA ASN A 1023 7.46 -25.39 -9.62
C ASN A 1023 8.57 -24.49 -9.08
N ASP A 1024 9.70 -24.35 -9.76
CA ASP A 1024 10.76 -23.43 -9.33
C ASP A 1024 10.22 -21.98 -9.38
N GLN A 1025 10.09 -21.33 -8.22
CA GLN A 1025 9.49 -20.01 -8.08
C GLN A 1025 10.46 -18.90 -8.50
N ALA A 1026 9.95 -17.87 -9.18
CA ALA A 1026 10.65 -16.61 -9.35
C ALA A 1026 10.63 -15.80 -8.05
N ASP A 1027 11.73 -15.12 -7.72
CA ASP A 1027 11.85 -14.29 -6.54
C ASP A 1027 11.06 -12.96 -6.69
N THR A 1028 9.75 -12.97 -6.43
CA THR A 1028 8.88 -11.77 -6.42
C THR A 1028 8.47 -11.37 -5.00
N THR A 1029 7.94 -10.16 -4.80
CA THR A 1029 7.28 -9.81 -3.53
C THR A 1029 5.93 -10.52 -3.42
N PRO A 1030 5.37 -10.69 -2.20
CA PRO A 1030 4.06 -11.33 -2.01
C PRO A 1030 2.89 -10.61 -2.69
N TRP A 1031 3.02 -9.32 -2.98
CA TRP A 1031 1.98 -8.50 -3.62
C TRP A 1031 2.11 -8.39 -5.14
N GLU A 1032 3.19 -8.93 -5.72
CA GLU A 1032 3.38 -8.93 -7.17
C GLU A 1032 2.71 -10.13 -7.83
N THR A 1033 2.04 -9.88 -8.94
CA THR A 1033 1.56 -10.93 -9.84
C THR A 1033 2.67 -11.30 -10.83
N SER A 1034 3.22 -12.51 -10.70
CA SER A 1034 4.13 -13.05 -11.72
C SER A 1034 3.36 -13.48 -12.98
N PHE A 1035 4.02 -13.42 -14.15
CA PHE A 1035 3.42 -13.94 -15.39
C PHE A 1035 3.08 -15.41 -15.22
N ARG A 1036 1.79 -15.75 -15.36
CA ARG A 1036 1.29 -17.11 -15.31
C ARG A 1036 0.69 -17.48 -16.65
N ASP A 1037 1.23 -18.54 -17.25
CA ASP A 1037 0.64 -19.13 -18.45
C ASP A 1037 -0.67 -19.85 -18.10
N ALA A 1038 -1.80 -19.15 -18.25
CA ALA A 1038 -3.12 -19.65 -17.93
C ALA A 1038 -3.60 -20.79 -18.86
N ASN A 1039 -2.91 -21.01 -20.00
CA ASN A 1039 -3.26 -22.06 -20.96
C ASN A 1039 -2.50 -23.37 -20.71
N PHE A 1040 -1.39 -23.34 -19.97
CA PHE A 1040 -0.49 -24.49 -19.87
C PHE A 1040 -1.16 -25.75 -19.31
N ASP A 1041 -1.83 -25.67 -18.16
CA ASP A 1041 -2.47 -26.85 -17.54
C ASP A 1041 -3.59 -27.42 -18.44
N LEU A 1042 -4.33 -26.55 -19.15
CA LEU A 1042 -5.36 -26.97 -20.11
C LEU A 1042 -4.74 -27.71 -21.31
N ILE A 1043 -3.65 -27.19 -21.85
CA ILE A 1043 -2.91 -27.80 -22.97
C ILE A 1043 -2.27 -29.13 -22.54
N VAL A 1044 -1.68 -29.19 -21.33
CA VAL A 1044 -1.19 -30.44 -20.75
C VAL A 1044 -2.31 -31.47 -20.71
N ARG A 1045 -3.52 -31.09 -20.26
CA ARG A 1045 -4.66 -32.01 -20.21
C ARG A 1045 -5.10 -32.50 -21.59
N LEU A 1046 -5.12 -31.60 -22.60
CA LEU A 1046 -5.47 -31.95 -23.98
C LEU A 1046 -4.58 -33.08 -24.52
N PHE A 1047 -3.28 -33.02 -24.26
CA PHE A 1047 -2.30 -34.00 -24.75
C PHE A 1047 -2.02 -35.16 -23.80
N SER A 1048 -2.56 -35.13 -22.58
CA SER A 1048 -2.49 -36.25 -21.63
C SER A 1048 -3.57 -37.30 -21.86
N ASN A 1049 -4.64 -36.95 -22.60
CA ASN A 1049 -5.81 -37.80 -22.84
C ASN A 1049 -5.69 -38.65 -24.13
N ASP A 1050 -4.58 -39.38 -24.30
CA ASP A 1050 -4.61 -40.57 -25.16
C ASP A 1050 -5.21 -41.72 -24.36
N GLY A 1051 -6.52 -41.91 -24.54
CA GLY A 1051 -7.23 -43.10 -24.07
C GLY A 1051 -6.75 -44.36 -24.78
N ASN A 1052 -5.66 -44.95 -24.29
CA ASN A 1052 -5.47 -46.40 -24.08
C ASN A 1052 -4.03 -46.66 -23.60
N SER A 1053 -3.90 -47.52 -22.59
CA SER A 1053 -2.70 -47.97 -21.86
C SER A 1053 -2.09 -46.97 -20.87
N PHE A 1054 -2.57 -47.01 -19.62
CA PHE A 1054 -1.79 -47.26 -18.39
C PHE A 1054 -2.75 -47.29 -17.18
N ARG A 1055 -3.53 -48.37 -17.11
CA ARG A 1055 -3.76 -49.16 -15.89
C ARG A 1055 -3.38 -50.60 -16.24
#